data_AF-A0A5D4H8S6-F1
#
_entry.id   AF-A0A5D4H8S6-F1
#
_cell.length_a   1.000
_cell.length_b   1.000
_cell.length_c   1.000
_cell.angle_alpha   90.00
_cell.angle_beta   90.00
_cell.angle_gamma   90.00
#
_symmetry.space_group_name_H-M   'P 1'
#
loop_
_entity.id
_entity.type
_entity.pdbx_description
1 polymer ?
#
loop_
_entity_poly.entity_id
_entity_poly.type
_entity_poly.pdbx_seq_one_letter_code
_entity_poly.pdbx_strand_id
1 'polypeptide(L)'
;MMTHKIASLKQLQENGKNIHRLPFSIRILLENVLRNHDGFAITDDHLDTLINWNASGTDKDIPFKPARVLMQDFTGVPAVVDITSIRAEFVRKGGDGAKINPAIPVDLVIDHSVQVDYFGTDYSYQENVKLEYERNAERYQLLKWAQQGLANLTVVPPGMGICHQVNLEYLAKGVVERDGCAFPDTLVGTDSHTPMVNGIGVLGWGVGGIEAEAAMLGQPVYFTCPQVIGLKLTGEIPPGCTATDMVLSITKILRDTGVVGKFVEVFGDGLNKLTVTDRATISNMSPEFGCTVTYFPIDDQTLDYMERTNRSPEQINLVREYCQENMLWRTGDEEIEYSKVVELDLNTLEPTVAGPKRPQDKILVKELNSRFSTILNKDFQRNYVPFDDRREHAWLNEGGSGTQFVKEATEEHKETLAIETADLRSVKVKLKNGEYRLSDGSIVIAAITSCTNTSNPSVMIGAGLVAKKAVEKGLRTRSWVKTSLAPGSKVVTRYLDRSGLSTDLEALRFHTVGYGCTSCIGNSGPLPTHIAEAVDSSEMVVASVLSGNRNFEARVHPQVKMNFLMSPMLVVAYALIGRVDVNLMEEPLSYDPNGNPVYLKDIWPTQDEINDTIATAMRKGDFKEVYDVIFDGEEEWKKLEAPEGSEFMWDNDSTYIREVPFFKNISVEPSPLTEIENARILLYLGDSVTTDHISPAGSFNEDSAAGRYLLSQGVDRKDFNSYGSRRGNHEVMMRGTFANVRIKNKITNREGGYSVYFPKKETLTVFDTAMKYKADNTPLIVLAGKDYGSGSSRDWAAKGSSLLGIRAVIAESFERIHRSNLVGMGVLPIEFPAGESAESLDLTGEEEITITGIASDLKPFKTVKVRAIKASGDTIEFDATARLDSAIDVEYFKHGGILQYVLRSYLNR
;
A
#
# COMPACT_ATOMS: atom_id res chain seq x y z
N MET A 1 -6.20 38.34 15.09
CA MET A 1 -5.68 37.66 16.30
C MET A 1 -6.38 36.33 16.37
N MET A 2 -5.63 35.22 16.40
CA MET A 2 -6.21 33.88 16.46
C MET A 2 -7.07 33.72 17.71
N THR A 3 -8.29 33.20 17.55
CA THR A 3 -9.25 32.94 18.63
C THR A 3 -9.05 31.57 19.30
N HIS A 4 -8.21 30.72 18.70
CA HIS A 4 -7.98 29.33 19.14
C HIS A 4 -6.77 29.22 20.07
N LYS A 5 -6.79 28.22 20.96
CA LYS A 5 -5.60 27.82 21.73
C LYS A 5 -4.64 27.05 20.82
N ILE A 6 -3.34 27.30 20.94
CA ILE A 6 -2.29 26.61 20.19
C ILE A 6 -1.14 26.19 21.10
N ALA A 7 -0.48 25.08 20.79
CA ALA A 7 0.82 24.74 21.35
C ALA A 7 1.91 25.53 20.58
N SER A 8 2.43 26.60 21.21
CA SER A 8 3.23 27.61 20.51
C SER A 8 4.72 27.24 20.43
N LEU A 9 5.17 26.88 19.22
CA LEU A 9 6.58 26.70 18.88
C LEU A 9 7.36 28.03 18.94
N LYS A 10 6.68 29.12 18.57
CA LYS A 10 7.23 30.48 18.67
C LYS A 10 7.54 30.86 20.11
N GLN A 11 6.67 30.52 21.06
CA GLN A 11 6.95 30.74 22.48
C GLN A 11 8.15 29.92 22.97
N LEU A 12 8.34 28.68 22.48
CA LEU A 12 9.57 27.91 22.77
C LEU A 12 10.82 28.61 22.22
N GLN A 13 10.73 29.17 21.01
CA GLN A 13 11.80 29.96 20.40
C GLN A 13 12.14 31.20 21.22
N GLU A 14 11.12 31.97 21.64
CA GLU A 14 11.26 33.16 22.47
C GLU A 14 11.84 32.84 23.86
N ASN A 15 11.56 31.65 24.39
CA ASN A 15 12.13 31.14 25.64
C ASN A 15 13.58 30.62 25.49
N GLY A 16 14.24 30.89 24.37
CA GLY A 16 15.65 30.58 24.14
C GLY A 16 15.94 29.19 23.59
N LYS A 17 14.94 28.44 23.14
CA LYS A 17 15.15 27.20 22.39
C LYS A 17 15.40 27.53 20.92
N ASN A 18 16.37 26.89 20.27
CA ASN A 18 16.64 27.13 18.85
C ASN A 18 15.77 26.22 17.97
N ILE A 19 14.54 26.66 17.71
CA ILE A 19 13.50 25.95 16.94
C ILE A 19 13.60 26.25 15.43
N HIS A 20 14.03 27.47 15.04
CA HIS A 20 14.17 27.85 13.63
C HIS A 20 15.08 26.93 12.81
N ARG A 21 16.11 26.33 13.44
CA ARG A 21 16.99 25.37 12.77
C ARG A 21 16.33 24.02 12.45
N LEU A 22 15.22 23.68 13.13
CA LEU A 22 14.60 22.37 12.99
C LEU A 22 13.89 22.26 11.64
N PRO A 23 13.95 21.10 10.96
CA PRO A 23 13.08 20.81 9.81
C PRO A 23 11.60 20.96 10.17
N PHE A 24 10.77 21.37 9.21
CA PHE A 24 9.34 21.57 9.43
C PHE A 24 8.64 20.30 9.92
N SER A 25 9.03 19.15 9.39
CA SER A 25 8.53 17.84 9.83
C SER A 25 8.83 17.57 11.32
N ILE A 26 10.00 17.96 11.82
CA ILE A 26 10.36 17.86 13.25
C ILE A 26 9.57 18.88 14.09
N ARG A 27 9.33 20.10 13.56
CA ARG A 27 8.48 21.10 14.23
C ARG A 27 7.06 20.58 14.45
N ILE A 28 6.49 19.85 13.48
CA ILE A 28 5.17 19.22 13.62
C ILE A 28 5.17 18.12 14.69
N LEU A 29 6.21 17.28 14.74
CA LEU A 29 6.36 16.28 15.79
C LEU A 29 6.51 16.92 17.18
N LEU A 30 7.25 18.03 17.26
CA LEU A 30 7.42 18.80 18.50
C LEU A 30 6.10 19.42 18.97
N GLU A 31 5.30 20.00 18.07
CA GLU A 31 3.94 20.47 18.37
C GLU A 31 3.08 19.31 18.91
N ASN A 32 3.16 18.15 18.27
CA ASN A 32 2.38 16.98 18.63
C ASN A 32 2.68 16.50 20.04
N VAL A 33 3.97 16.37 20.39
CA VAL A 33 4.43 15.98 21.73
C VAL A 33 4.06 17.04 22.75
N LEU A 34 4.25 18.33 22.43
CA LEU A 34 3.94 19.44 23.33
C LEU A 34 2.44 19.49 23.68
N ARG A 35 1.56 19.32 22.70
CA ARG A 35 0.11 19.37 22.90
C ARG A 35 -0.43 18.15 23.65
N ASN A 36 0.20 16.99 23.52
CA ASN A 36 -0.29 15.73 24.08
C ASN A 36 0.50 15.23 25.29
N HIS A 37 1.39 16.04 25.87
CA HIS A 37 2.17 15.68 27.05
C HIS A 37 1.27 15.29 28.22
N ASP A 38 1.50 14.09 28.79
CA ASP A 38 0.68 13.51 29.86
C ASP A 38 1.51 12.96 31.04
N GLY A 39 2.85 13.01 30.94
CA GLY A 39 3.76 12.54 31.97
C GLY A 39 3.89 11.01 32.10
N PHE A 40 3.18 10.23 31.27
CA PHE A 40 3.23 8.76 31.29
C PHE A 40 3.54 8.18 29.93
N ALA A 41 2.63 8.31 28.96
CA ALA A 41 2.85 7.85 27.59
C ALA A 41 3.69 8.86 26.80
N ILE A 42 3.53 10.16 27.09
CA ILE A 42 4.26 11.27 26.50
C ILE A 42 4.93 12.07 27.63
N THR A 43 6.24 11.89 27.77
CA THR A 43 7.05 12.38 28.89
C THR A 43 7.93 13.58 28.52
N ASP A 44 8.58 14.18 29.53
CA ASP A 44 9.57 15.25 29.35
C ASP A 44 10.76 14.82 28.48
N ASP A 45 11.19 13.55 28.55
CA ASP A 45 12.31 13.05 27.74
C ASP A 45 12.00 13.10 26.24
N HIS A 46 10.73 12.84 25.85
CA HIS A 46 10.32 12.95 24.45
C HIS A 46 10.35 14.41 23.97
N LEU A 47 9.91 15.35 24.82
CA LEU A 47 9.94 16.77 24.50
C LEU A 47 11.38 17.26 24.35
N ASP A 48 12.26 16.91 25.31
CA ASP A 48 13.68 17.26 25.28
C ASP A 48 14.38 16.64 24.07
N THR A 49 14.02 15.42 23.67
CA THR A 49 14.56 14.75 22.49
C THR A 49 14.27 15.54 21.21
N LEU A 50 13.05 16.06 21.04
CA LEU A 50 12.67 16.82 19.86
C LEU A 50 13.18 18.27 19.87
N ILE A 51 13.17 18.95 21.03
CA ILE A 51 13.74 20.30 21.17
C ILE A 51 15.23 20.30 20.82
N ASN A 52 15.95 19.26 21.27
CA ASN A 52 17.39 19.11 21.04
C ASN A 52 17.71 18.21 19.84
N TRP A 53 16.73 17.95 18.95
CA TRP A 53 16.95 17.18 17.73
C TRP A 53 18.15 17.72 16.97
N ASN A 54 18.99 16.85 16.43
CA ASN A 54 20.17 17.28 15.67
C ASN A 54 20.40 16.39 14.46
N ALA A 55 21.19 16.91 13.52
CA ALA A 55 21.48 16.30 12.23
C ALA A 55 22.10 14.89 12.34
N SER A 56 22.82 14.57 13.42
CA SER A 56 23.42 13.24 13.60
C SER A 56 22.41 12.14 13.92
N GLY A 57 21.20 12.50 14.35
CA GLY A 57 20.13 11.56 14.71
C GLY A 57 20.26 11.01 16.12
N THR A 58 19.28 10.20 16.52
CA THR A 58 19.25 9.49 17.80
C THR A 58 18.44 8.21 17.66
N ASP A 59 18.80 7.17 18.42
CA ASP A 59 18.06 5.90 18.44
C ASP A 59 16.88 5.92 19.42
N LYS A 60 16.58 7.09 20.02
CA LYS A 60 15.42 7.25 20.90
C LYS A 60 14.11 7.21 20.12
N ASP A 61 13.13 6.53 20.67
CA ASP A 61 11.76 6.56 20.18
C ASP A 61 11.01 7.81 20.66
N ILE A 62 10.07 8.27 19.84
CA ILE A 62 9.17 9.38 20.12
C ILE A 62 7.71 8.94 19.92
N PRO A 63 6.78 9.41 20.76
CA PRO A 63 5.36 9.15 20.61
C PRO A 63 4.75 10.09 19.56
N PHE A 64 3.68 9.64 18.93
CA PHE A 64 2.88 10.44 18.02
C PHE A 64 1.40 10.12 18.14
N LYS A 65 0.60 11.15 18.40
CA LYS A 65 -0.86 11.07 18.42
C LYS A 65 -1.41 11.75 17.16
N PRO A 66 -1.77 10.99 16.11
CA PRO A 66 -2.25 11.58 14.87
C PRO A 66 -3.57 12.32 15.10
N ALA A 67 -3.84 13.35 14.28
CA ALA A 67 -5.12 14.05 14.31
C ALA A 67 -6.28 13.16 13.84
N ARG A 68 -6.02 12.24 12.90
CA ARG A 68 -7.00 11.30 12.31
C ARG A 68 -6.33 10.04 11.76
N VAL A 69 -7.12 9.05 11.38
CA VAL A 69 -6.67 7.81 10.75
C VAL A 69 -7.29 7.67 9.36
N LEU A 70 -6.52 7.21 8.37
CA LEU A 70 -7.02 6.84 7.05
C LEU A 70 -7.00 5.32 6.86
N MET A 71 -8.10 4.73 6.41
CA MET A 71 -8.19 3.30 6.14
C MET A 71 -8.68 3.02 4.73
N GLN A 72 -8.35 1.83 4.24
CA GLN A 72 -8.90 1.25 3.02
C GLN A 72 -9.53 -0.10 3.33
N ASP A 73 -10.38 -0.64 2.47
CA ASP A 73 -11.27 -1.77 2.81
C ASP A 73 -10.58 -3.10 3.15
N PHE A 74 -9.39 -3.41 2.63
CA PHE A 74 -8.65 -4.64 2.97
C PHE A 74 -8.06 -4.62 4.40
N THR A 75 -7.76 -3.44 4.94
CA THR A 75 -7.25 -3.27 6.32
C THR A 75 -8.28 -2.67 7.26
N GLY A 76 -9.29 -1.99 6.73
CA GLY A 76 -10.40 -1.41 7.47
C GLY A 76 -11.41 -2.46 7.93
N VAL A 77 -11.69 -3.49 7.11
CA VAL A 77 -12.56 -4.60 7.53
C VAL A 77 -12.10 -5.27 8.84
N PRO A 78 -10.84 -5.73 9.00
CA PRO A 78 -10.40 -6.30 10.27
C PRO A 78 -10.47 -5.29 11.43
N ALA A 79 -10.11 -4.02 11.22
CA ALA A 79 -10.20 -2.98 12.25
C ALA A 79 -11.65 -2.74 12.72
N VAL A 80 -12.61 -2.72 11.79
CA VAL A 80 -14.03 -2.62 12.08
C VAL A 80 -14.53 -3.89 12.79
N VAL A 81 -14.10 -5.08 12.37
CA VAL A 81 -14.40 -6.34 13.07
C VAL A 81 -13.89 -6.32 14.51
N ASP A 82 -12.70 -5.79 14.77
CA ASP A 82 -12.12 -5.71 16.12
C ASP A 82 -12.87 -4.75 17.02
N ILE A 83 -13.12 -3.51 16.61
CA ILE A 83 -13.89 -2.56 17.42
C ILE A 83 -15.32 -3.06 17.69
N THR A 84 -15.91 -3.75 16.71
CA THR A 84 -17.23 -4.39 16.86
C THR A 84 -17.19 -5.54 17.85
N SER A 85 -16.12 -6.34 17.86
CA SER A 85 -15.94 -7.44 18.82
C SER A 85 -15.69 -6.91 20.24
N ILE A 86 -14.93 -5.82 20.39
CA ILE A 86 -14.75 -5.09 21.66
C ILE A 86 -16.11 -4.60 22.17
N ARG A 87 -16.91 -3.98 21.29
CA ARG A 87 -18.26 -3.47 21.61
C ARG A 87 -19.19 -4.60 22.04
N ALA A 88 -19.20 -5.72 21.32
CA ALA A 88 -20.00 -6.90 21.66
C ALA A 88 -19.64 -7.44 23.06
N GLU A 89 -18.35 -7.53 23.39
CA GLU A 89 -17.93 -7.97 24.73
C GLU A 89 -18.29 -6.95 25.83
N PHE A 90 -18.11 -5.66 25.56
CA PHE A 90 -18.47 -4.61 26.51
C PHE A 90 -19.96 -4.66 26.86
N VAL A 91 -20.82 -4.86 25.86
CA VAL A 91 -22.27 -5.03 26.05
C VAL A 91 -22.61 -6.32 26.79
N ARG A 92 -21.95 -7.46 26.47
CA ARG A 92 -22.14 -8.72 27.22
C ARG A 92 -21.85 -8.58 28.71
N LYS A 93 -21.04 -7.60 29.11
CA LYS A 93 -20.73 -7.26 30.51
C LYS A 93 -21.60 -6.14 31.11
N GLY A 94 -22.67 -5.75 30.43
CA GLY A 94 -23.61 -4.72 30.88
C GLY A 94 -23.16 -3.28 30.59
N GLY A 95 -22.12 -3.09 29.78
CA GLY A 95 -21.68 -1.78 29.31
C GLY A 95 -22.56 -1.23 28.19
N ASP A 96 -22.53 0.09 28.00
CA ASP A 96 -23.19 0.76 26.86
C ASP A 96 -22.28 0.72 25.63
N GLY A 97 -22.67 -0.04 24.61
CA GLY A 97 -21.92 -0.17 23.36
C GLY A 97 -21.66 1.17 22.66
N ALA A 98 -22.53 2.18 22.84
CA ALA A 98 -22.33 3.51 22.28
C ALA A 98 -21.14 4.28 22.87
N LYS A 99 -20.50 3.77 23.93
CA LYS A 99 -19.23 4.32 24.46
C LYS A 99 -17.99 3.81 23.72
N ILE A 100 -18.11 2.70 22.99
CA ILE A 100 -17.01 2.13 22.20
C ILE A 100 -17.05 2.74 20.80
N ASN A 101 -16.26 3.79 20.61
CA ASN A 101 -16.11 4.49 19.33
C ASN A 101 -14.65 4.87 19.11
N PRO A 102 -14.24 5.11 17.85
CA PRO A 102 -13.03 5.86 17.55
C PRO A 102 -12.93 7.16 18.37
N ALA A 103 -11.81 7.33 19.08
CA ALA A 103 -11.47 8.51 19.85
C ALA A 103 -11.04 9.69 18.97
N ILE A 104 -10.54 9.41 17.76
CA ILE A 104 -10.20 10.38 16.73
C ILE A 104 -10.93 10.05 15.43
N PRO A 105 -11.11 11.01 14.50
CA PRO A 105 -11.71 10.75 13.19
C PRO A 105 -10.98 9.64 12.44
N VAL A 106 -11.76 8.75 11.83
CA VAL A 106 -11.33 7.67 10.96
C VAL A 106 -12.09 7.76 9.66
N ASP A 107 -11.37 7.89 8.56
CA ASP A 107 -11.95 7.89 7.23
C ASP A 107 -11.57 6.58 6.53
N LEU A 108 -12.56 5.74 6.21
CA LEU A 108 -12.37 4.49 5.49
C LEU A 108 -12.85 4.65 4.05
N VAL A 109 -11.99 4.39 3.07
CA VAL A 109 -12.33 4.48 1.64
C VAL A 109 -12.31 3.09 1.01
N ILE A 110 -13.39 2.70 0.33
CA ILE A 110 -13.48 1.39 -0.34
C ILE A 110 -12.96 1.51 -1.77
N ASP A 111 -11.73 1.06 -2.02
CA ASP A 111 -11.02 1.24 -3.29
C ASP A 111 -10.15 0.03 -3.71
N HIS A 112 -10.00 -1.00 -2.86
CA HIS A 112 -9.19 -2.20 -3.13
C HIS A 112 -10.00 -3.40 -3.65
N SER A 113 -11.32 -3.25 -3.80
CA SER A 113 -12.22 -4.37 -4.12
C SER A 113 -12.54 -4.50 -5.61
N VAL A 114 -12.62 -3.40 -6.36
CA VAL A 114 -12.85 -3.43 -7.81
C VAL A 114 -11.70 -4.09 -8.57
N GLN A 115 -12.04 -4.93 -9.55
CA GLN A 115 -11.10 -5.61 -10.44
C GLN A 115 -11.43 -5.30 -11.90
N VAL A 116 -10.41 -5.34 -12.76
CA VAL A 116 -10.58 -5.09 -14.21
C VAL A 116 -10.98 -6.40 -14.92
N ASP A 117 -12.15 -6.95 -14.59
CA ASP A 117 -12.70 -8.14 -15.24
C ASP A 117 -13.10 -7.83 -16.69
N TYR A 118 -13.75 -6.69 -16.90
CA TYR A 118 -14.13 -6.11 -18.18
C TYR A 118 -13.28 -4.86 -18.47
N PHE A 119 -12.97 -4.65 -19.75
CA PHE A 119 -12.11 -3.57 -20.21
C PHE A 119 -12.41 -3.20 -21.67
N GLY A 120 -12.00 -2.00 -22.09
CA GLY A 120 -12.01 -1.61 -23.49
C GLY A 120 -13.39 -1.37 -24.11
N THR A 121 -14.45 -1.26 -23.30
CA THR A 121 -15.83 -1.04 -23.75
C THR A 121 -16.61 -0.13 -22.81
N ASP A 122 -17.66 0.54 -23.31
CA ASP A 122 -18.54 1.43 -22.53
C ASP A 122 -19.20 0.74 -21.31
N TYR A 123 -19.51 -0.55 -21.42
CA TYR A 123 -20.14 -1.31 -20.34
C TYR A 123 -19.15 -1.82 -19.28
N SER A 124 -17.83 -1.62 -19.48
CA SER A 124 -16.80 -2.18 -18.60
C SER A 124 -16.94 -1.72 -17.15
N TYR A 125 -17.22 -0.43 -16.94
CA TYR A 125 -17.42 0.12 -15.59
C TYR A 125 -18.55 -0.60 -14.85
N GLN A 126 -19.74 -0.67 -15.46
CA GLN A 126 -20.93 -1.22 -14.83
C GLN A 126 -20.78 -2.71 -14.51
N GLU A 127 -20.20 -3.50 -15.42
CA GLU A 127 -19.98 -4.92 -15.18
C GLU A 127 -18.92 -5.19 -14.11
N ASN A 128 -17.85 -4.38 -14.04
CA ASN A 128 -16.86 -4.50 -12.97
C ASN A 128 -17.45 -4.15 -11.60
N VAL A 129 -18.25 -3.07 -11.51
CA VAL A 129 -18.94 -2.70 -10.27
C VAL A 129 -19.92 -3.81 -9.86
N LYS A 130 -20.69 -4.37 -10.79
CA LYS A 130 -21.59 -5.50 -10.50
C LYS A 130 -20.84 -6.69 -9.88
N LEU A 131 -19.73 -7.13 -10.49
CA LEU A 131 -18.91 -8.22 -9.96
C LEU A 131 -18.26 -7.85 -8.62
N GLU A 132 -17.89 -6.59 -8.41
CA GLU A 132 -17.38 -6.10 -7.14
C GLU A 132 -18.41 -6.29 -6.01
N TYR A 133 -19.68 -5.90 -6.23
CA TYR A 133 -20.74 -6.09 -5.23
C TYR A 133 -21.08 -7.57 -5.01
N GLU A 134 -21.14 -8.37 -6.07
CA GLU A 134 -21.39 -9.82 -5.97
C GLU A 134 -20.32 -10.52 -5.10
N ARG A 135 -19.04 -10.10 -5.21
CA ARG A 135 -17.92 -10.71 -4.48
C ARG A 135 -17.75 -10.20 -3.06
N ASN A 136 -18.25 -8.99 -2.74
CA ASN A 136 -17.89 -8.27 -1.51
C ASN A 136 -19.09 -7.86 -0.64
N ALA A 137 -20.30 -8.30 -0.95
CA ALA A 137 -21.53 -7.92 -0.26
C ALA A 137 -21.42 -7.99 1.28
N GLU A 138 -21.00 -9.12 1.87
CA GLU A 138 -20.88 -9.27 3.33
C GLU A 138 -19.90 -8.26 3.96
N ARG A 139 -18.78 -7.97 3.29
CA ARG A 139 -17.81 -6.97 3.75
C ARG A 139 -18.43 -5.58 3.72
N TYR A 140 -19.17 -5.25 2.67
CA TYR A 140 -19.83 -3.97 2.51
C TYR A 140 -20.96 -3.78 3.52
N GLN A 141 -21.69 -4.85 3.88
CA GLN A 141 -22.72 -4.80 4.92
C GLN A 141 -22.13 -4.41 6.28
N LEU A 142 -20.99 -5.00 6.65
CA LEU A 142 -20.28 -4.62 7.87
C LEU A 142 -19.86 -3.14 7.83
N LEU A 143 -19.25 -2.70 6.73
CA LEU A 143 -18.76 -1.32 6.61
C LEU A 143 -19.93 -0.31 6.60
N LYS A 144 -21.04 -0.65 5.96
CA LYS A 144 -22.26 0.17 5.96
C LYS A 144 -22.89 0.25 7.36
N TRP A 145 -22.94 -0.86 8.10
CA TRP A 145 -23.35 -0.85 9.50
C TRP A 145 -22.43 0.06 10.33
N ALA A 146 -21.11 -0.06 10.14
CA ALA A 146 -20.12 0.71 10.88
C ALA A 146 -20.25 2.22 10.61
N GLN A 147 -20.50 2.60 9.35
CA GLN A 147 -20.79 3.98 8.95
C GLN A 147 -21.98 4.58 9.71
N GLN A 148 -23.00 3.77 10.01
CA GLN A 148 -24.22 4.21 10.70
C GLN A 148 -24.09 4.14 12.22
N GLY A 149 -23.33 3.18 12.74
CA GLY A 149 -23.29 2.80 14.15
C GLY A 149 -22.10 3.33 14.96
N LEU A 150 -21.03 3.81 14.31
CA LEU A 150 -19.82 4.31 14.97
C LEU A 150 -19.63 5.81 14.76
N ALA A 151 -19.57 6.56 15.86
CA ALA A 151 -19.19 7.97 15.83
C ALA A 151 -17.73 8.13 15.38
N ASN A 152 -17.39 9.25 14.74
CA ASN A 152 -16.05 9.53 14.21
C ASN A 152 -15.55 8.55 13.13
N LEU A 153 -16.35 7.59 12.67
CA LEU A 153 -16.02 6.75 11.52
C LEU A 153 -16.83 7.21 10.31
N THR A 154 -16.15 7.60 9.24
CA THR A 154 -16.77 7.79 7.93
C THR A 154 -16.39 6.64 7.01
N VAL A 155 -17.31 6.25 6.14
CA VAL A 155 -17.07 5.27 5.09
C VAL A 155 -17.40 5.92 3.75
N VAL A 156 -16.40 6.07 2.90
CA VAL A 156 -16.54 6.45 1.50
C VAL A 156 -16.86 5.18 0.71
N PRO A 157 -18.07 5.05 0.15
CA PRO A 157 -18.53 3.82 -0.52
C PRO A 157 -17.72 3.47 -1.78
N PRO A 158 -17.89 2.25 -2.32
CA PRO A 158 -17.24 1.83 -3.56
C PRO A 158 -17.60 2.76 -4.72
N GLY A 159 -16.65 2.96 -5.65
CA GLY A 159 -16.85 3.78 -6.84
C GLY A 159 -16.72 5.29 -6.61
N MET A 160 -16.41 5.75 -5.40
CA MET A 160 -16.32 7.18 -5.08
C MET A 160 -14.89 7.75 -5.17
N GLY A 161 -13.87 6.91 -5.30
CA GLY A 161 -12.47 7.32 -5.52
C GLY A 161 -11.46 6.47 -4.75
N ILE A 162 -10.18 6.76 -4.96
CA ILE A 162 -9.05 6.12 -4.28
C ILE A 162 -8.69 6.91 -3.02
N CYS A 163 -8.39 6.21 -1.92
CA CYS A 163 -8.18 6.76 -0.59
C CYS A 163 -7.26 7.99 -0.56
N HIS A 164 -6.10 7.93 -1.22
CA HIS A 164 -5.13 9.03 -1.20
C HIS A 164 -5.55 10.24 -2.02
N GLN A 165 -6.26 10.03 -3.13
CA GLN A 165 -6.76 11.14 -3.96
C GLN A 165 -7.94 11.82 -3.27
N VAL A 166 -8.88 11.05 -2.70
CA VAL A 166 -9.97 11.58 -1.86
C VAL A 166 -9.40 12.31 -0.63
N ASN A 167 -8.33 11.78 -0.02
CA ASN A 167 -7.65 12.45 1.08
C ASN A 167 -7.07 13.80 0.65
N LEU A 168 -6.35 13.85 -0.47
CA LEU A 168 -5.75 15.08 -0.99
C LEU A 168 -6.78 16.12 -1.44
N GLU A 169 -7.86 15.69 -2.11
CA GLU A 169 -8.88 16.57 -2.70
C GLU A 169 -9.95 17.01 -1.70
N TYR A 170 -10.18 16.27 -0.61
CA TYR A 170 -11.30 16.53 0.30
C TYR A 170 -10.98 16.42 1.80
N LEU A 171 -10.43 15.28 2.25
CA LEU A 171 -10.32 15.00 3.70
C LEU A 171 -9.24 15.85 4.39
N ALA A 172 -8.12 16.10 3.72
CA ALA A 172 -7.00 16.89 4.25
C ALA A 172 -7.42 18.33 4.54
N LYS A 173 -7.10 18.80 5.76
CA LYS A 173 -7.46 20.14 6.26
C LYS A 173 -6.27 21.10 6.35
N GLY A 174 -5.04 20.58 6.38
CA GLY A 174 -3.83 21.36 6.67
C GLY A 174 -3.69 21.70 8.16
N VAL A 175 -4.72 22.32 8.74
CA VAL A 175 -4.83 22.62 10.18
C VAL A 175 -6.21 22.19 10.65
N VAL A 176 -6.26 21.48 11.78
CA VAL A 176 -7.49 20.97 12.40
C VAL A 176 -7.84 21.85 13.59
N GLU A 177 -9.13 22.14 13.72
CA GLU A 177 -9.72 22.69 14.94
C GLU A 177 -10.45 21.57 15.70
N ARG A 178 -10.11 21.36 16.97
CA ARG A 178 -10.79 20.40 17.86
C ARG A 178 -10.74 20.91 19.29
N ASP A 179 -11.88 20.88 19.98
CA ASP A 179 -12.02 21.28 21.39
C ASP A 179 -11.44 22.69 21.68
N GLY A 180 -11.66 23.63 20.75
CA GLY A 180 -11.17 25.02 20.83
C GLY A 180 -9.66 25.19 20.64
N CYS A 181 -8.95 24.14 20.22
CA CYS A 181 -7.53 24.14 19.90
C CYS A 181 -7.32 23.99 18.39
N ALA A 182 -6.35 24.75 17.84
CA ALA A 182 -5.88 24.59 16.47
C ALA A 182 -4.51 23.91 16.45
N PHE A 183 -4.31 22.94 15.57
CA PHE A 183 -3.06 22.16 15.44
C PHE A 183 -2.91 21.58 14.03
N PRO A 184 -1.70 21.14 13.60
CA PRO A 184 -1.48 20.63 12.26
C PRO A 184 -2.35 19.39 12.00
N ASP A 185 -2.94 19.30 10.81
CA ASP A 185 -3.51 18.04 10.34
C ASP A 185 -2.37 17.01 10.22
N THR A 186 -2.58 15.85 10.81
CA THR A 186 -1.61 14.76 10.86
C THR A 186 -2.35 13.43 10.85
N LEU A 187 -1.79 12.42 10.18
CA LEU A 187 -2.44 11.11 10.14
C LEU A 187 -1.46 9.95 10.07
N VAL A 188 -1.96 8.81 10.54
CA VAL A 188 -1.44 7.51 10.13
C VAL A 188 -2.48 6.85 9.23
N GLY A 189 -2.04 6.04 8.27
CA GLY A 189 -2.96 5.28 7.42
C GLY A 189 -2.61 3.82 7.33
N THR A 190 -3.60 2.96 7.11
CA THR A 190 -3.37 1.52 6.90
C THR A 190 -3.02 1.18 5.45
N ASP A 191 -2.38 2.12 4.75
CA ASP A 191 -1.83 1.98 3.41
C ASP A 191 -0.44 2.63 3.36
N SER A 192 0.50 2.00 2.66
CA SER A 192 1.89 2.50 2.61
C SER A 192 2.04 3.85 1.92
N HIS A 193 1.15 4.21 0.99
CA HIS A 193 1.22 5.44 0.21
C HIS A 193 0.44 6.61 0.82
N THR A 194 -0.02 6.48 2.07
CA THR A 194 -0.49 7.61 2.89
C THR A 194 0.45 8.83 2.85
N PRO A 195 1.78 8.68 2.72
CA PRO A 195 2.69 9.80 2.48
C PRO A 195 2.34 10.73 1.31
N MET A 196 1.48 10.32 0.36
CA MET A 196 0.98 11.21 -0.71
C MET A 196 0.42 12.53 -0.19
N VAL A 197 -0.23 12.51 0.99
CA VAL A 197 -0.80 13.69 1.63
C VAL A 197 0.27 14.71 2.08
N ASN A 198 1.52 14.29 2.26
CA ASN A 198 2.61 15.19 2.63
C ASN A 198 2.89 16.27 1.58
N GLY A 199 2.43 16.07 0.33
CA GLY A 199 2.53 17.06 -0.74
C GLY A 199 1.71 18.33 -0.53
N ILE A 200 0.67 18.28 0.32
CA ILE A 200 -0.14 19.44 0.74
C ILE A 200 0.30 19.98 2.12
N GLY A 201 1.42 19.48 2.67
CA GLY A 201 1.93 19.89 3.98
C GLY A 201 1.22 19.29 5.19
N VAL A 202 0.57 18.14 5.01
CA VAL A 202 -0.01 17.35 6.11
C VAL A 202 0.92 16.19 6.40
N LEU A 203 1.46 16.09 7.63
CA LEU A 203 2.40 15.03 7.97
C LEU A 203 1.67 13.70 8.19
N GLY A 204 1.94 12.71 7.36
CA GLY A 204 1.40 11.37 7.53
C GLY A 204 2.14 10.25 6.81
N TRP A 205 1.98 9.03 7.32
CA TRP A 205 2.63 7.83 6.81
C TRP A 205 1.80 6.56 7.01
N GLY A 206 2.21 5.49 6.34
CA GLY A 206 1.59 4.17 6.46
C GLY A 206 2.04 3.43 7.73
N VAL A 207 1.09 2.83 8.43
CA VAL A 207 1.30 2.02 9.65
C VAL A 207 0.57 0.68 9.54
N GLY A 208 0.78 -0.21 10.52
CA GLY A 208 0.00 -1.45 10.61
C GLY A 208 -1.44 -1.26 11.04
N GLY A 209 -2.27 -2.27 10.77
CA GLY A 209 -3.66 -2.31 11.23
C GLY A 209 -3.76 -2.11 12.76
N ILE A 210 -2.92 -2.82 13.53
CA ILE A 210 -2.92 -2.72 15.00
C ILE A 210 -2.49 -1.34 15.49
N GLU A 211 -1.46 -0.74 14.89
CA GLU A 211 -1.02 0.62 15.22
C GLU A 211 -2.11 1.65 14.88
N ALA A 212 -2.82 1.47 13.76
CA ALA A 212 -3.93 2.33 13.38
C ALA A 212 -5.15 2.14 14.31
N GLU A 213 -5.46 0.89 14.72
CA GLU A 213 -6.52 0.58 15.69
C GLU A 213 -6.20 1.19 17.06
N ALA A 214 -4.92 1.14 17.47
CA ALA A 214 -4.43 1.79 18.68
C ALA A 214 -4.61 3.31 18.63
N ALA A 215 -4.18 3.94 17.52
CA ALA A 215 -4.34 5.37 17.29
C ALA A 215 -5.82 5.77 17.29
N MET A 216 -6.67 4.99 16.62
CA MET A 216 -8.12 5.14 16.60
C MET A 216 -8.71 5.13 18.00
N LEU A 217 -8.14 4.36 18.93
CA LEU A 217 -8.57 4.27 20.34
C LEU A 217 -7.81 5.24 21.27
N GLY A 218 -7.10 6.22 20.71
CA GLY A 218 -6.45 7.31 21.44
C GLY A 218 -5.07 6.98 22.02
N GLN A 219 -4.50 5.83 21.69
CA GLN A 219 -3.13 5.47 22.07
C GLN A 219 -2.10 6.14 21.14
N PRO A 220 -0.93 6.55 21.64
CA PRO A 220 0.16 7.04 20.79
C PRO A 220 0.80 5.91 19.99
N VAL A 221 1.25 6.23 18.78
CA VAL A 221 2.13 5.38 17.97
C VAL A 221 3.58 5.76 18.28
N TYR A 222 4.44 4.78 18.53
CA TYR A 222 5.87 5.01 18.80
C TYR A 222 6.72 4.66 17.59
N PHE A 223 7.71 5.51 17.31
CA PHE A 223 8.69 5.28 16.27
C PHE A 223 10.00 6.01 16.59
N THR A 224 11.09 5.55 15.98
CA THR A 224 12.42 6.13 16.19
C THR A 224 12.49 7.54 15.65
N CYS A 225 13.08 8.44 16.44
CA CYS A 225 13.24 9.84 16.08
C CYS A 225 14.01 9.95 14.75
N PRO A 226 13.40 10.50 13.68
CA PRO A 226 13.95 10.37 12.36
C PRO A 226 15.11 11.35 12.13
N GLN A 227 16.15 10.88 11.46
CA GLN A 227 17.03 11.78 10.70
C GLN A 227 16.22 12.42 9.55
N VAL A 228 16.59 13.64 9.15
CA VAL A 228 15.90 14.35 8.05
C VAL A 228 16.88 14.68 6.94
N ILE A 229 16.63 14.12 5.75
CA ILE A 229 17.40 14.39 4.54
C ILE A 229 16.74 15.55 3.79
N GLY A 230 17.49 16.62 3.54
CA GLY A 230 17.01 17.73 2.72
C GLY A 230 17.15 17.40 1.24
N LEU A 231 16.04 17.33 0.50
CA LEU A 231 16.04 17.22 -0.95
C LEU A 231 15.86 18.62 -1.56
N LYS A 232 16.94 19.20 -2.08
CA LYS A 232 16.92 20.51 -2.73
C LYS A 232 16.54 20.36 -4.20
N LEU A 233 15.41 20.93 -4.59
CA LEU A 233 14.98 21.00 -5.98
C LEU A 233 15.21 22.41 -6.53
N THR A 234 15.87 22.49 -7.68
CA THR A 234 16.13 23.75 -8.41
C THR A 234 15.67 23.64 -9.86
N GLY A 235 15.45 24.77 -10.52
CA GLY A 235 15.02 24.80 -11.92
C GLY A 235 13.55 24.40 -12.11
N GLU A 236 13.20 23.98 -13.33
CA GLU A 236 11.84 23.61 -13.71
C GLU A 236 11.82 22.33 -14.57
N ILE A 237 10.65 21.69 -14.67
CA ILE A 237 10.49 20.49 -15.49
C ILE A 237 10.58 20.90 -16.98
N PRO A 238 11.52 20.35 -17.76
CA PRO A 238 11.73 20.75 -19.14
C PRO A 238 10.59 20.25 -20.05
N PRO A 239 10.36 20.91 -21.20
CA PRO A 239 9.40 20.44 -22.20
C PRO A 239 9.64 18.98 -22.59
N GLY A 240 8.56 18.19 -22.66
CA GLY A 240 8.63 16.76 -22.96
C GLY A 240 8.80 15.86 -21.73
N CYS A 241 9.12 16.41 -20.56
CA CYS A 241 9.12 15.68 -19.30
C CYS A 241 7.83 15.93 -18.50
N THR A 242 7.57 15.03 -17.56
CA THR A 242 6.37 15.00 -16.72
C THR A 242 6.74 14.89 -15.25
N ALA A 243 5.77 15.11 -14.36
CA ALA A 243 5.93 14.83 -12.93
C ALA A 243 6.32 13.36 -12.66
N THR A 244 5.93 12.43 -13.54
CA THR A 244 6.32 11.02 -13.44
C THR A 244 7.83 10.84 -13.70
N ASP A 245 8.40 11.54 -14.68
CA ASP A 245 9.86 11.49 -14.96
C ASP A 245 10.67 12.06 -13.80
N MET A 246 10.16 13.13 -13.19
CA MET A 246 10.71 13.72 -11.97
C MET A 246 10.72 12.73 -10.81
N VAL A 247 9.58 12.10 -10.48
CA VAL A 247 9.52 11.17 -9.34
C VAL A 247 10.36 9.92 -9.57
N LEU A 248 10.43 9.37 -10.78
CA LEU A 248 11.30 8.22 -11.08
C LEU A 248 12.79 8.58 -10.96
N SER A 249 13.16 9.82 -11.30
CA SER A 249 14.53 10.32 -11.09
C SER A 249 14.86 10.50 -9.61
N ILE A 250 13.93 11.08 -8.84
CA ILE A 250 14.06 11.20 -7.38
C ILE A 250 14.12 9.81 -6.72
N THR A 251 13.33 8.85 -7.20
CA THR A 251 13.32 7.46 -6.70
C THR A 251 14.72 6.87 -6.74
N LYS A 252 15.39 6.99 -7.89
CA LYS A 252 16.76 6.50 -8.06
C LYS A 252 17.73 7.22 -7.11
N ILE A 253 17.67 8.55 -7.06
CA ILE A 253 18.58 9.38 -6.25
C ILE A 253 18.46 9.06 -4.76
N LEU A 254 17.24 8.95 -4.23
CA LEU A 254 17.01 8.69 -2.81
C LEU A 254 17.34 7.24 -2.43
N ARG A 255 17.11 6.28 -3.34
CA ARG A 255 17.58 4.90 -3.14
C ARG A 255 19.09 4.81 -3.09
N ASP A 256 19.79 5.47 -4.01
CA ASP A 256 21.25 5.53 -4.04
C ASP A 256 21.80 6.26 -2.79
N THR A 257 21.03 7.20 -2.22
CA THR A 257 21.38 7.94 -1.00
C THR A 257 21.25 7.10 0.28
N GLY A 258 20.34 6.12 0.32
CA GLY A 258 20.09 5.31 1.52
C GLY A 258 19.25 6.06 2.57
N VAL A 259 17.96 6.26 2.30
CA VAL A 259 17.02 7.02 3.14
C VAL A 259 16.10 6.15 3.99
N VAL A 260 16.40 4.87 4.16
CA VAL A 260 15.56 3.93 4.92
C VAL A 260 15.41 4.35 6.38
N GLY A 261 14.17 4.41 6.87
CA GLY A 261 13.84 4.81 8.25
C GLY A 261 14.00 6.31 8.54
N LYS A 262 14.33 7.11 7.52
CA LYS A 262 14.55 8.56 7.64
C LYS A 262 13.35 9.33 7.08
N PHE A 263 13.27 10.60 7.42
CA PHE A 263 12.39 11.56 6.75
C PHE A 263 13.16 12.21 5.61
N VAL A 264 12.44 12.57 4.55
CA VAL A 264 12.94 13.46 3.50
C VAL A 264 12.10 14.73 3.57
N GLU A 265 12.72 15.90 3.55
CA GLU A 265 12.03 17.19 3.50
C GLU A 265 12.51 17.93 2.26
N VAL A 266 11.57 18.38 1.43
CA VAL A 266 11.89 18.97 0.14
C VAL A 266 11.93 20.49 0.27
N PHE A 267 12.99 21.10 -0.25
CA PHE A 267 13.23 22.55 -0.21
C PHE A 267 13.87 23.05 -1.51
N GLY A 268 14.15 24.35 -1.60
CA GLY A 268 14.68 24.99 -2.80
C GLY A 268 13.65 25.81 -3.57
N ASP A 269 14.11 26.50 -4.61
CA ASP A 269 13.34 27.41 -5.44
C ASP A 269 12.42 26.69 -6.44
N GLY A 270 12.72 25.44 -6.79
CA GLY A 270 11.87 24.60 -7.63
C GLY A 270 10.45 24.44 -7.07
N LEU A 271 10.29 24.46 -5.73
CA LEU A 271 8.97 24.38 -5.07
C LEU A 271 8.02 25.52 -5.45
N ASN A 272 8.56 26.68 -5.87
CA ASN A 272 7.75 27.82 -6.29
C ASN A 272 6.97 27.54 -7.59
N LYS A 273 7.38 26.52 -8.35
CA LYS A 273 6.77 26.10 -9.63
C LYS A 273 6.02 24.78 -9.55
N LEU A 274 6.31 23.94 -8.54
CA LEU A 274 5.65 22.65 -8.37
C LEU A 274 4.27 22.82 -7.74
N THR A 275 3.24 22.33 -8.45
CA THR A 275 1.87 22.26 -7.93
C THR A 275 1.77 21.24 -6.80
N VAL A 276 0.74 21.32 -5.95
CA VAL A 276 0.49 20.30 -4.91
C VAL A 276 0.37 18.90 -5.50
N THR A 277 -0.17 18.76 -6.71
CA THR A 277 -0.27 17.45 -7.37
C THR A 277 1.08 16.90 -7.82
N ASP A 278 2.04 17.75 -8.19
CA ASP A 278 3.42 17.33 -8.46
C ASP A 278 4.13 16.90 -7.17
N ARG A 279 3.94 17.67 -6.09
CA ARG A 279 4.46 17.36 -4.75
C ARG A 279 3.88 16.06 -4.21
N ALA A 280 2.59 15.83 -4.40
CA ALA A 280 1.90 14.60 -4.01
C ALA A 280 2.40 13.39 -4.81
N THR A 281 2.72 13.58 -6.10
CA THR A 281 3.34 12.53 -6.94
C THR A 281 4.68 12.07 -6.33
N ILE A 282 5.52 13.02 -5.92
CA ILE A 282 6.79 12.72 -5.22
C ILE A 282 6.52 12.03 -3.87
N SER A 283 5.65 12.63 -3.07
CA SER A 283 5.40 12.16 -1.70
C SER A 283 4.74 10.78 -1.66
N ASN A 284 3.94 10.43 -2.68
CA ASN A 284 3.33 9.11 -2.81
C ASN A 284 4.38 8.00 -2.81
N MET A 285 5.52 8.21 -3.47
CA MET A 285 6.56 7.21 -3.66
C MET A 285 7.58 7.12 -2.51
N SER A 286 7.31 7.74 -1.34
CA SER A 286 8.18 7.61 -0.16
C SER A 286 8.54 6.15 0.19
N PRO A 287 7.58 5.19 0.23
CA PRO A 287 7.90 3.78 0.48
C PRO A 287 8.85 3.18 -0.57
N GLU A 288 8.70 3.60 -1.83
CA GLU A 288 9.51 3.19 -2.96
C GLU A 288 10.91 3.83 -2.92
N PHE A 289 11.10 4.99 -2.27
CA PHE A 289 12.42 5.54 -1.94
C PHE A 289 13.07 4.82 -0.76
N GLY A 290 12.22 4.32 0.15
CA GLY A 290 12.57 3.67 1.42
C GLY A 290 12.40 4.57 2.64
N CYS A 291 12.13 5.87 2.47
CA CYS A 291 11.91 6.79 3.58
C CYS A 291 10.49 6.66 4.15
N THR A 292 10.31 7.09 5.40
CA THR A 292 9.01 7.05 6.07
C THR A 292 8.06 8.10 5.49
N VAL A 293 8.58 9.31 5.22
CA VAL A 293 7.86 10.43 4.62
C VAL A 293 8.75 11.21 3.67
N THR A 294 8.12 11.87 2.70
CA THR A 294 8.72 12.96 1.92
C THR A 294 7.81 14.17 2.10
N TYR A 295 8.28 15.16 2.86
CA TYR A 295 7.47 16.26 3.37
C TYR A 295 7.69 17.56 2.58
N PHE A 296 6.59 18.24 2.26
CA PHE A 296 6.58 19.57 1.63
C PHE A 296 5.96 20.57 2.60
N PRO A 297 6.71 21.59 3.05
CA PRO A 297 6.18 22.63 3.92
C PRO A 297 5.00 23.41 3.29
N ILE A 298 4.05 23.86 4.13
CA ILE A 298 2.88 24.64 3.70
C ILE A 298 3.33 26.02 3.18
N ASP A 299 2.79 26.40 2.02
CA ASP A 299 3.10 27.64 1.30
C ASP A 299 1.94 28.11 0.41
N ASP A 300 2.18 29.11 -0.46
CA ASP A 300 1.16 29.67 -1.35
C ASP A 300 0.58 28.66 -2.35
N GLN A 301 1.38 27.72 -2.86
CA GLN A 301 0.89 26.65 -3.75
C GLN A 301 -0.10 25.74 -3.02
N THR A 302 0.10 25.55 -1.72
CA THR A 302 -0.82 24.80 -0.85
C THR A 302 -2.19 25.49 -0.80
N LEU A 303 -2.21 26.81 -0.58
CA LEU A 303 -3.46 27.58 -0.50
C LEU A 303 -4.17 27.69 -1.85
N ASP A 304 -3.44 27.88 -2.94
CA ASP A 304 -4.01 27.87 -4.31
C ASP A 304 -4.69 26.52 -4.61
N TYR A 305 -4.05 25.40 -4.27
CA TYR A 305 -4.67 24.09 -4.43
C TYR A 305 -5.93 23.95 -3.57
N MET A 306 -5.89 24.35 -2.29
CA MET A 306 -7.06 24.32 -1.41
C MET A 306 -8.22 25.14 -1.99
N GLU A 307 -7.94 26.31 -2.57
CA GLU A 307 -8.94 27.15 -3.21
C GLU A 307 -9.54 26.50 -4.47
N ARG A 308 -8.69 25.92 -5.34
CA ARG A 308 -9.12 25.24 -6.59
C ARG A 308 -9.97 24.00 -6.34
N THR A 309 -9.75 23.35 -5.21
CA THR A 309 -10.46 22.14 -4.76
C THR A 309 -11.63 22.46 -3.83
N ASN A 310 -12.08 23.72 -3.81
CA ASN A 310 -13.29 24.16 -3.11
C ASN A 310 -13.23 23.98 -1.58
N ARG A 311 -12.05 24.16 -0.95
CA ARG A 311 -11.99 24.35 0.50
C ARG A 311 -12.57 25.71 0.88
N SER A 312 -13.18 25.81 2.06
CA SER A 312 -13.82 27.06 2.49
C SER A 312 -12.79 28.17 2.75
N PRO A 313 -13.15 29.45 2.53
CA PRO A 313 -12.29 30.57 2.87
C PRO A 313 -11.83 30.58 4.33
N GLU A 314 -12.70 30.14 5.25
CA GLU A 314 -12.40 30.04 6.68
C GLU A 314 -11.29 29.03 6.95
N GLN A 315 -11.35 27.85 6.34
CA GLN A 315 -10.31 26.83 6.46
C GLN A 315 -8.98 27.33 5.88
N ILE A 316 -9.00 27.98 4.72
CA ILE A 316 -7.80 28.54 4.07
C ILE A 316 -7.15 29.60 4.97
N ASN A 317 -7.96 30.47 5.58
CA ASN A 317 -7.47 31.50 6.49
C ASN A 317 -6.91 30.89 7.78
N LEU A 318 -7.56 29.87 8.35
CA LEU A 318 -7.05 29.14 9.51
C LEU A 318 -5.67 28.54 9.23
N VAL A 319 -5.51 27.86 8.08
CA VAL A 319 -4.21 27.28 7.68
C VAL A 319 -3.14 28.34 7.58
N ARG A 320 -3.42 29.45 6.88
CA ARG A 320 -2.47 30.55 6.70
C ARG A 320 -2.05 31.15 8.04
N GLU A 321 -3.00 31.58 8.85
CA GLU A 321 -2.74 32.26 10.13
C GLU A 321 -1.99 31.34 11.10
N TYR A 322 -2.44 30.08 11.24
CA TYR A 322 -1.81 29.11 12.13
C TYR A 322 -0.36 28.82 11.73
N CYS A 323 -0.11 28.54 10.44
CA CYS A 323 1.23 28.18 10.00
C CYS A 323 2.21 29.36 10.11
N GLN A 324 1.76 30.59 9.84
CA GLN A 324 2.58 31.80 9.99
C GLN A 324 2.90 32.10 11.46
N GLU A 325 1.92 31.99 12.36
CA GLU A 325 2.14 32.25 13.79
C GLU A 325 2.97 31.15 14.47
N ASN A 326 2.87 29.91 14.01
CA ASN A 326 3.50 28.75 14.65
C ASN A 326 4.76 28.23 13.93
N MET A 327 5.42 29.05 13.10
CA MET A 327 6.68 28.70 12.43
C MET A 327 6.58 27.48 11.50
N LEU A 328 5.42 27.26 10.88
CA LEU A 328 5.15 26.16 9.94
C LEU A 328 4.87 26.62 8.50
N TRP A 329 5.06 27.92 8.23
CA TRP A 329 4.92 28.52 6.91
C TRP A 329 6.27 28.63 6.20
N ARG A 330 6.33 28.21 4.92
CA ARG A 330 7.51 28.34 4.09
C ARG A 330 7.65 29.74 3.48
N THR A 331 8.78 30.38 3.69
CA THR A 331 9.25 31.61 3.05
C THR A 331 10.26 31.33 1.93
N GLY A 332 11.01 30.22 2.00
CA GLY A 332 12.09 29.87 1.06
C GLY A 332 13.49 30.31 1.50
N ASP A 333 13.60 31.02 2.64
CA ASP A 333 14.84 31.53 3.21
C ASP A 333 15.16 30.88 4.57
N GLU A 334 14.61 29.69 4.84
CA GLU A 334 14.78 29.02 6.13
C GLU A 334 16.19 28.47 6.33
N GLU A 335 16.76 28.75 7.50
CA GLU A 335 18.05 28.22 7.94
C GLU A 335 17.89 26.85 8.62
N ILE A 336 17.42 25.85 7.89
CA ILE A 336 17.19 24.49 8.41
C ILE A 336 18.49 23.66 8.41
N GLU A 337 18.75 22.97 9.52
CA GLU A 337 19.80 21.98 9.64
C GLU A 337 19.27 20.59 9.23
N TYR A 338 19.73 20.09 8.09
CA TYR A 338 19.44 18.72 7.64
C TYR A 338 20.55 17.75 8.01
N SER A 339 20.21 16.48 8.22
CA SER A 339 21.18 15.39 8.42
C SER A 339 22.11 15.22 7.22
N LYS A 340 21.58 15.42 6.01
CA LYS A 340 22.32 15.43 4.74
C LYS A 340 21.48 16.18 3.71
N VAL A 341 22.13 16.88 2.78
CA VAL A 341 21.47 17.51 1.63
C VAL A 341 21.77 16.72 0.37
N VAL A 342 20.73 16.51 -0.44
CA VAL A 342 20.81 15.94 -1.79
C VAL A 342 20.16 16.94 -2.74
N GLU A 343 20.75 17.17 -3.91
CA GLU A 343 20.29 18.18 -4.86
C GLU A 343 19.85 17.52 -6.18
N LEU A 344 18.81 18.07 -6.79
CA LEU A 344 18.37 17.74 -8.15
C LEU A 344 17.99 19.01 -8.90
N ASP A 345 18.70 19.28 -9.99
CA ASP A 345 18.32 20.28 -10.98
C ASP A 345 17.29 19.68 -11.94
N LEU A 346 16.06 20.19 -11.88
CA LEU A 346 14.92 19.71 -12.68
C LEU A 346 15.15 19.90 -14.18
N ASN A 347 16.00 20.85 -14.60
CA ASN A 347 16.32 21.07 -16.02
C ASN A 347 17.05 19.86 -16.65
N THR A 348 17.60 18.97 -15.83
CA THR A 348 18.33 17.76 -16.28
C THR A 348 17.42 16.56 -16.52
N LEU A 349 16.12 16.69 -16.30
CA LEU A 349 15.17 15.59 -16.50
C LEU A 349 15.07 15.21 -17.98
N GLU A 350 14.91 13.91 -18.22
CA GLU A 350 14.66 13.32 -19.53
C GLU A 350 13.50 12.32 -19.43
N PRO A 351 12.72 12.10 -20.51
CA PRO A 351 11.64 11.11 -20.53
C PRO A 351 12.14 9.72 -20.10
N THR A 352 11.44 9.12 -19.15
CA THR A 352 11.92 7.98 -18.37
C THR A 352 10.80 6.96 -18.12
N VAL A 353 11.18 5.70 -18.06
CA VAL A 353 10.39 4.60 -17.51
C VAL A 353 11.14 3.92 -16.37
N ALA A 354 10.47 3.09 -15.57
CA ALA A 354 11.15 2.26 -14.58
C ALA A 354 10.72 0.80 -14.65
N GLY A 355 11.66 -0.14 -14.68
CA GLY A 355 11.35 -1.57 -14.79
C GLY A 355 12.54 -2.44 -15.18
N PRO A 356 12.33 -3.76 -15.36
CA PRO A 356 11.03 -4.44 -15.43
C PRO A 356 10.50 -4.95 -14.08
N LYS A 357 11.28 -4.83 -12.99
CA LYS A 357 10.99 -5.51 -11.71
C LYS A 357 11.01 -4.60 -10.49
N ARG A 358 11.59 -3.40 -10.55
CA ARG A 358 11.69 -2.50 -9.39
C ARG A 358 11.45 -1.03 -9.78
N PRO A 359 10.86 -0.20 -8.90
CA PRO A 359 10.58 1.20 -9.21
C PRO A 359 11.83 2.07 -9.39
N GLN A 360 12.95 1.69 -8.78
CA GLN A 360 14.23 2.40 -8.90
C GLN A 360 15.04 2.01 -10.14
N ASP A 361 14.60 1.02 -10.93
CA ASP A 361 15.27 0.59 -12.16
C ASP A 361 14.95 1.58 -13.29
N LYS A 362 15.45 2.81 -13.15
CA LYS A 362 15.27 3.92 -14.08
C LYS A 362 15.90 3.59 -15.44
N ILE A 363 15.12 3.73 -16.51
CA ILE A 363 15.55 3.58 -17.91
C ILE A 363 15.07 4.81 -18.68
N LEU A 364 15.96 5.48 -19.41
CA LEU A 364 15.53 6.55 -20.32
C LEU A 364 14.70 5.96 -21.45
N VAL A 365 13.65 6.65 -21.89
CA VAL A 365 12.76 6.15 -22.98
C VAL A 365 13.57 5.79 -24.23
N LYS A 366 14.59 6.59 -24.56
CA LYS A 366 15.49 6.34 -25.69
C LYS A 366 16.35 5.07 -25.58
N GLU A 367 16.51 4.53 -24.37
CA GLU A 367 17.33 3.36 -24.08
C GLU A 367 16.51 2.08 -23.89
N LEU A 368 15.17 2.14 -23.89
CA LEU A 368 14.36 0.98 -23.52
C LEU A 368 14.58 -0.22 -24.46
N ASN A 369 14.72 0.00 -25.76
CA ASN A 369 15.06 -1.04 -26.74
C ASN A 369 16.36 -1.79 -26.38
N SER A 370 17.46 -1.06 -26.16
CA SER A 370 18.76 -1.67 -25.89
C SER A 370 18.81 -2.34 -24.51
N ARG A 371 18.12 -1.75 -23.52
CA ARG A 371 17.94 -2.37 -22.20
C ARG A 371 17.10 -3.63 -22.27
N PHE A 372 16.04 -3.66 -23.07
CA PHE A 372 15.21 -4.85 -23.25
C PHE A 372 16.02 -6.03 -23.78
N SER A 373 16.85 -5.83 -24.80
CA SER A 373 17.74 -6.88 -25.31
C SER A 373 18.63 -7.47 -24.21
N THR A 374 19.17 -6.61 -23.33
CA THR A 374 19.99 -7.02 -22.19
C THR A 374 19.18 -7.79 -21.14
N ILE A 375 17.98 -7.31 -20.80
CA ILE A 375 17.06 -7.94 -19.85
C ILE A 375 16.68 -9.35 -20.35
N LEU A 376 16.31 -9.46 -21.62
CA LEU A 376 15.86 -10.70 -22.23
C LEU A 376 16.95 -11.80 -22.18
N ASN A 377 18.19 -11.41 -22.47
CA ASN A 377 19.33 -12.33 -22.38
C ASN A 377 19.68 -12.68 -20.93
N LYS A 378 19.85 -11.67 -20.07
CA LYS A 378 20.35 -11.86 -18.71
C LYS A 378 19.35 -12.55 -17.79
N ASP A 379 18.09 -12.14 -17.84
CA ASP A 379 17.07 -12.58 -16.87
C ASP A 379 16.28 -13.79 -17.37
N PHE A 380 16.18 -13.99 -18.68
CA PHE A 380 15.36 -15.03 -19.29
C PHE A 380 16.12 -16.00 -20.20
N GLN A 381 17.43 -15.81 -20.39
CA GLN A 381 18.28 -16.66 -21.23
C GLN A 381 17.77 -16.78 -22.68
N ARG A 382 17.27 -15.67 -23.24
CA ARG A 382 16.74 -15.59 -24.60
C ARG A 382 17.54 -14.62 -25.45
N ASN A 383 17.64 -14.92 -26.75
CA ASN A 383 18.36 -14.07 -27.70
C ASN A 383 17.39 -13.06 -28.31
N TYR A 384 17.76 -11.79 -28.26
CA TYR A 384 16.97 -10.75 -28.91
C TYR A 384 17.14 -10.81 -30.43
N VAL A 385 16.03 -10.72 -31.16
CA VAL A 385 16.01 -10.56 -32.62
C VAL A 385 15.49 -9.15 -32.92
N PRO A 386 16.23 -8.28 -33.63
CA PRO A 386 15.74 -6.95 -34.01
C PRO A 386 14.40 -7.01 -34.74
N PHE A 387 13.54 -6.01 -34.56
CA PHE A 387 12.20 -6.02 -35.15
C PHE A 387 12.19 -6.20 -36.65
N ASP A 388 13.08 -5.49 -37.33
CA ASP A 388 13.16 -5.48 -38.79
C ASP A 388 13.43 -6.87 -39.37
N ASP A 389 14.09 -7.74 -38.57
CA ASP A 389 14.44 -9.11 -38.91
C ASP A 389 13.34 -10.12 -38.52
N ARG A 390 12.24 -9.68 -37.89
CA ARG A 390 11.15 -10.57 -37.46
C ARG A 390 10.15 -10.82 -38.57
N ARG A 391 9.56 -12.03 -38.55
CA ARG A 391 8.39 -12.38 -39.38
C ARG A 391 7.21 -11.43 -39.19
N GLU A 392 7.08 -10.85 -38.00
CA GLU A 392 6.07 -9.84 -37.68
C GLU A 392 6.22 -8.60 -38.56
N HIS A 393 7.44 -8.07 -38.70
CA HIS A 393 7.73 -6.92 -39.55
C HIS A 393 7.58 -7.24 -41.04
N ALA A 394 8.09 -8.38 -41.48
CA ALA A 394 7.92 -8.84 -42.86
C ALA A 394 6.43 -8.91 -43.25
N TRP A 395 5.59 -9.45 -42.36
CA TRP A 395 4.16 -9.53 -42.58
C TRP A 395 3.47 -8.17 -42.61
N LEU A 396 3.83 -7.23 -41.73
CA LEU A 396 3.33 -5.86 -41.78
C LEU A 396 3.69 -5.16 -43.10
N ASN A 397 4.90 -5.40 -43.63
CA ASN A 397 5.34 -4.86 -44.93
C ASN A 397 4.64 -5.52 -46.13
N GLU A 398 4.23 -6.78 -46.01
CA GLU A 398 3.49 -7.53 -47.04
C GLU A 398 1.98 -7.18 -47.08
N GLY A 399 1.55 -6.13 -46.36
CA GLY A 399 0.15 -5.72 -46.28
C GLY A 399 -0.67 -6.49 -45.25
N GLY A 400 0.00 -7.22 -44.34
CA GLY A 400 -0.60 -7.79 -43.16
C GLY A 400 -1.22 -6.70 -42.29
N SER A 401 -2.51 -6.84 -41.99
CA SER A 401 -3.22 -5.87 -41.17
C SER A 401 -2.71 -5.91 -39.72
N GLY A 402 -2.18 -4.79 -39.24
CA GLY A 402 -1.68 -4.65 -37.87
C GLY A 402 -2.76 -4.60 -36.79
N THR A 403 -4.04 -4.45 -37.16
CA THR A 403 -5.18 -4.25 -36.22
C THR A 403 -6.60 -4.49 -36.78
N GLN A 404 -6.86 -4.81 -38.06
CA GLN A 404 -8.24 -4.83 -38.60
C GLN A 404 -8.65 -5.97 -39.56
N PHE A 405 -9.97 -6.19 -39.53
CA PHE A 405 -10.83 -7.25 -40.06
C PHE A 405 -10.78 -7.45 -41.57
N VAL A 406 -10.63 -8.70 -42.00
CA VAL A 406 -11.10 -9.18 -43.31
C VAL A 406 -12.29 -10.08 -43.05
N LYS A 407 -13.48 -9.70 -43.55
CA LYS A 407 -14.66 -10.56 -43.50
C LYS A 407 -14.49 -11.66 -44.55
N GLU A 408 -13.85 -12.76 -44.21
CA GLU A 408 -13.91 -13.98 -45.03
C GLU A 408 -15.18 -14.78 -44.71
N ALA A 409 -15.81 -15.28 -45.76
CA ALA A 409 -17.03 -16.06 -45.69
C ALA A 409 -16.76 -17.42 -45.03
N THR A 410 -17.50 -17.68 -43.95
CA THR A 410 -17.92 -19.00 -43.43
C THR A 410 -17.14 -20.23 -43.88
N GLU A 411 -16.13 -20.60 -43.10
CA GLU A 411 -15.87 -22.01 -42.75
C GLU A 411 -15.67 -22.11 -41.22
N GLU A 412 -16.16 -23.19 -40.60
CA GLU A 412 -16.00 -23.49 -39.17
C GLU A 412 -14.52 -23.75 -38.84
N HIS A 413 -13.75 -22.68 -38.60
CA HIS A 413 -12.37 -22.79 -38.14
C HIS A 413 -12.30 -22.68 -36.62
N LYS A 414 -11.77 -23.73 -35.97
CA LYS A 414 -11.35 -23.71 -34.57
C LYS A 414 -10.23 -22.67 -34.38
N GLU A 415 -10.19 -22.01 -33.23
CA GLU A 415 -9.05 -21.18 -32.82
C GLU A 415 -7.80 -22.07 -32.82
N THR A 416 -6.78 -21.70 -33.58
CA THR A 416 -5.52 -22.46 -33.70
C THR A 416 -4.34 -21.61 -33.28
N LEU A 417 -3.62 -22.05 -32.25
CA LEU A 417 -2.33 -21.51 -31.86
C LEU A 417 -1.22 -22.25 -32.61
N ALA A 418 -0.43 -21.52 -33.40
CA ALA A 418 0.78 -22.05 -34.02
C ALA A 418 2.00 -21.45 -33.30
N ILE A 419 2.65 -22.27 -32.49
CA ILE A 419 3.85 -21.88 -31.74
C ILE A 419 5.06 -21.99 -32.67
N GLU A 420 5.74 -20.87 -32.90
CA GLU A 420 6.99 -20.84 -33.66
C GLU A 420 8.16 -20.63 -32.68
N THR A 421 8.89 -21.72 -32.41
CA THR A 421 10.08 -21.65 -31.56
C THR A 421 11.30 -21.21 -32.38
N ALA A 422 11.80 -20.00 -32.10
CA ALA A 422 13.08 -19.47 -32.56
C ALA A 422 13.81 -18.75 -31.39
N ASP A 423 14.97 -18.15 -31.66
CA ASP A 423 15.80 -17.39 -30.70
C ASP A 423 15.02 -16.37 -29.84
N LEU A 424 13.99 -15.74 -30.43
CA LEU A 424 12.92 -14.98 -29.77
C LEU A 424 11.64 -15.81 -29.85
N ARG A 425 10.91 -16.01 -28.73
CA ARG A 425 9.65 -16.76 -28.80
C ARG A 425 8.56 -15.88 -29.43
N SER A 426 7.83 -16.46 -30.38
CA SER A 426 6.70 -15.79 -31.05
C SER A 426 5.56 -16.77 -31.30
N VAL A 427 4.35 -16.26 -31.19
CA VAL A 427 3.11 -17.02 -31.38
C VAL A 427 2.22 -16.30 -32.37
N LYS A 428 1.75 -17.02 -33.39
CA LYS A 428 0.70 -16.55 -34.29
C LYS A 428 -0.64 -16.88 -33.66
N VAL A 429 -1.42 -15.84 -33.36
CA VAL A 429 -2.77 -15.94 -32.80
C VAL A 429 -3.77 -15.68 -33.91
N LYS A 430 -4.55 -16.69 -34.26
CA LYS A 430 -5.59 -16.61 -35.27
C LYS A 430 -6.97 -16.64 -34.61
N LEU A 431 -7.70 -15.53 -34.71
CA LEU A 431 -9.08 -15.38 -34.26
C LEU A 431 -10.03 -15.38 -35.47
N LYS A 432 -11.34 -15.58 -35.22
CA LYS A 432 -12.38 -15.56 -36.26
C LYS A 432 -12.32 -14.34 -37.18
N ASN A 433 -11.89 -13.21 -36.63
CA ASN A 433 -11.99 -11.89 -37.27
C ASN A 433 -10.64 -11.18 -37.43
N GLY A 434 -9.52 -11.87 -37.20
CA GLY A 434 -8.22 -11.25 -37.29
C GLY A 434 -7.08 -12.20 -36.92
N GLU A 435 -5.89 -11.82 -37.33
CA GLU A 435 -4.66 -12.51 -37.01
C GLU A 435 -3.66 -11.49 -36.49
N TYR A 436 -2.81 -11.88 -35.54
CA TYR A 436 -1.64 -11.10 -35.14
C TYR A 436 -0.54 -12.02 -34.60
N ARG A 437 0.67 -11.47 -34.44
CA ARG A 437 1.80 -12.17 -33.84
C ARG A 437 2.17 -11.51 -32.52
N LEU A 438 2.28 -12.32 -31.48
CA LEU A 438 2.87 -11.92 -30.21
C LEU A 438 4.31 -12.40 -30.16
N SER A 439 5.17 -11.60 -29.56
CA SER A 439 6.58 -11.93 -29.39
C SER A 439 6.99 -11.60 -27.95
N ASP A 440 8.13 -12.11 -27.50
CA ASP A 440 8.71 -11.62 -26.26
C ASP A 440 8.89 -10.09 -26.31
N GLY A 441 8.50 -9.39 -25.24
CA GLY A 441 8.44 -7.93 -25.19
C GLY A 441 7.11 -7.32 -25.67
N SER A 442 6.16 -8.11 -26.18
CA SER A 442 4.80 -7.61 -26.44
C SER A 442 4.15 -7.11 -25.15
N ILE A 443 3.48 -5.96 -25.26
CA ILE A 443 2.70 -5.36 -24.17
C ILE A 443 1.30 -5.97 -24.20
N VAL A 444 0.90 -6.63 -23.11
CA VAL A 444 -0.43 -7.25 -22.99
C VAL A 444 -1.35 -6.49 -22.06
N ILE A 445 -0.82 -5.58 -21.23
CA ILE A 445 -1.59 -4.70 -20.34
C ILE A 445 -1.04 -3.27 -20.46
N ALA A 446 -1.92 -2.30 -20.67
CA ALA A 446 -1.62 -0.87 -20.62
C ALA A 446 -2.64 -0.15 -19.73
N ALA A 447 -2.24 0.24 -18.53
CA ALA A 447 -3.16 0.75 -17.51
C ALA A 447 -2.83 2.19 -17.08
N ILE A 448 -3.75 3.12 -17.34
CA ILE A 448 -3.76 4.41 -16.66
C ILE A 448 -4.50 4.19 -15.34
N THR A 449 -3.74 4.13 -14.24
CA THR A 449 -4.19 3.73 -12.90
C THR A 449 -3.37 4.47 -11.83
N SER A 450 -3.65 4.16 -10.56
CA SER A 450 -2.99 4.68 -9.36
C SER A 450 -3.27 6.14 -9.02
N CYS A 451 -3.54 6.38 -7.74
CA CYS A 451 -3.58 7.72 -7.16
C CYS A 451 -2.29 8.52 -7.41
N THR A 452 -1.14 7.88 -7.64
CA THR A 452 0.14 8.55 -7.91
C THR A 452 0.04 9.55 -9.07
N ASN A 453 -0.62 9.16 -10.16
CA ASN A 453 -0.67 9.98 -11.38
C ASN A 453 -2.10 10.46 -11.69
N THR A 454 -3.15 9.72 -11.29
CA THR A 454 -4.54 10.13 -11.60
C THR A 454 -5.00 11.36 -10.83
N SER A 455 -4.33 11.70 -9.73
CA SER A 455 -4.57 12.94 -8.99
C SER A 455 -3.95 14.16 -9.65
N ASN A 456 -3.12 14.00 -10.68
CA ASN A 456 -2.40 15.09 -11.34
C ASN A 456 -3.06 15.42 -12.70
N PRO A 457 -3.81 16.53 -12.79
CA PRO A 457 -4.50 16.91 -14.02
C PRO A 457 -3.55 17.09 -15.21
N SER A 458 -2.31 17.50 -15.00
CA SER A 458 -1.33 17.74 -16.07
C SER A 458 -1.07 16.48 -16.90
N VAL A 459 -0.86 15.34 -16.24
CA VAL A 459 -0.59 14.07 -16.93
C VAL A 459 -1.87 13.39 -17.42
N MET A 460 -3.02 13.62 -16.78
CA MET A 460 -4.31 13.08 -17.22
C MET A 460 -4.84 13.79 -18.47
N ILE A 461 -4.85 15.13 -18.46
CA ILE A 461 -5.15 15.94 -19.65
C ILE A 461 -4.10 15.68 -20.73
N GLY A 462 -2.81 15.60 -20.37
CA GLY A 462 -1.75 15.24 -21.29
C GLY A 462 -2.01 13.91 -22.00
N ALA A 463 -2.42 12.86 -21.27
CA ALA A 463 -2.75 11.56 -21.86
C ALA A 463 -3.96 11.65 -22.81
N GLY A 464 -4.99 12.40 -22.44
CA GLY A 464 -6.13 12.68 -23.30
C GLY A 464 -5.73 13.40 -24.59
N LEU A 465 -4.85 14.41 -24.51
CA LEU A 465 -4.35 15.14 -25.68
C LEU A 465 -3.48 14.26 -26.59
N VAL A 466 -2.66 13.36 -26.02
CA VAL A 466 -1.94 12.34 -26.79
C VAL A 466 -2.93 11.43 -27.52
N ALA A 467 -4.00 10.99 -26.84
CA ALA A 467 -5.03 10.16 -27.45
C ALA A 467 -5.74 10.89 -28.60
N LYS A 468 -6.14 12.15 -28.39
CA LYS A 468 -6.77 13.01 -29.39
C LYS A 468 -5.91 13.12 -30.64
N LYS A 469 -4.65 13.54 -30.48
CA LYS A 469 -3.72 13.72 -31.61
C LYS A 469 -3.45 12.39 -32.33
N ALA A 470 -3.36 11.27 -31.60
CA ALA A 470 -3.23 9.95 -32.19
C ALA A 470 -4.46 9.55 -33.01
N VAL A 471 -5.68 9.81 -32.52
CA VAL A 471 -6.94 9.52 -33.22
C VAL A 471 -7.07 10.40 -34.47
N GLU A 472 -6.74 11.70 -34.40
CA GLU A 472 -6.71 12.63 -35.53
C GLU A 472 -5.74 12.18 -36.64
N LYS A 473 -4.65 11.50 -36.25
CA LYS A 473 -3.68 10.87 -37.17
C LYS A 473 -4.08 9.45 -37.62
N GLY A 474 -5.27 8.97 -37.23
CA GLY A 474 -5.79 7.67 -37.63
C GLY A 474 -5.18 6.47 -36.91
N LEU A 475 -4.46 6.67 -35.79
CA LEU A 475 -3.84 5.60 -35.02
C LEU A 475 -4.85 4.87 -34.12
N ARG A 476 -4.58 3.60 -33.81
CA ARG A 476 -5.37 2.76 -32.89
C ARG A 476 -4.46 1.89 -32.04
N THR A 477 -4.91 1.53 -30.84
CA THR A 477 -4.19 0.59 -29.96
C THR A 477 -4.18 -0.82 -30.54
N ARG A 478 -3.13 -1.59 -30.26
CA ARG A 478 -3.02 -2.98 -30.74
C ARG A 478 -4.05 -3.89 -30.09
N SER A 479 -4.71 -4.74 -30.88
CA SER A 479 -5.89 -5.50 -30.42
C SER A 479 -5.65 -6.39 -29.20
N TRP A 480 -4.43 -6.91 -29.03
CA TRP A 480 -4.04 -7.77 -27.89
C TRP A 480 -3.75 -7.01 -26.59
N VAL A 481 -3.61 -5.68 -26.64
CA VAL A 481 -3.32 -4.87 -25.45
C VAL A 481 -4.61 -4.69 -24.65
N LYS A 482 -4.62 -5.18 -23.41
CA LYS A 482 -5.66 -4.90 -22.42
C LYS A 482 -5.49 -3.49 -21.87
N THR A 483 -6.26 -2.54 -22.41
CA THR A 483 -6.25 -1.12 -22.00
C THR A 483 -7.27 -0.83 -20.90
N SER A 484 -6.91 0.01 -19.94
CA SER A 484 -7.83 0.42 -18.86
C SER A 484 -7.54 1.82 -18.35
N LEU A 485 -8.60 2.58 -18.04
CA LEU A 485 -8.52 3.85 -17.31
C LEU A 485 -9.22 3.68 -15.95
N ALA A 486 -8.50 3.87 -14.86
CA ALA A 486 -9.03 3.81 -13.50
C ALA A 486 -8.75 5.14 -12.78
N PRO A 487 -9.63 6.15 -12.88
CA PRO A 487 -9.43 7.44 -12.25
C PRO A 487 -9.53 7.33 -10.72
N GLY A 488 -8.74 8.12 -9.99
CA GLY A 488 -8.81 8.13 -8.53
C GLY A 488 -9.89 9.03 -7.91
N SER A 489 -10.63 9.80 -8.72
CA SER A 489 -11.87 10.45 -8.31
C SER A 489 -12.78 10.72 -9.51
N LYS A 490 -14.08 10.95 -9.26
CA LYS A 490 -15.03 11.32 -10.34
C LYS A 490 -14.73 12.69 -10.94
N VAL A 491 -14.00 13.57 -10.24
CA VAL A 491 -13.58 14.89 -10.78
C VAL A 491 -12.75 14.71 -12.06
N VAL A 492 -11.92 13.66 -12.11
CA VAL A 492 -11.10 13.33 -13.29
C VAL A 492 -11.96 13.10 -14.52
N THR A 493 -12.97 12.24 -14.41
CA THR A 493 -13.90 11.98 -15.50
C THR A 493 -14.61 13.26 -15.95
N ARG A 494 -15.04 14.12 -15.02
CA ARG A 494 -15.76 15.36 -15.38
C ARG A 494 -14.94 16.33 -16.23
N TYR A 495 -13.66 16.52 -15.92
CA TYR A 495 -12.83 17.41 -16.74
C TYR A 495 -12.41 16.74 -18.06
N LEU A 496 -12.25 15.42 -18.11
CA LEU A 496 -11.98 14.68 -19.35
C LEU A 496 -13.19 14.72 -20.29
N ASP A 497 -14.40 14.56 -19.77
CA ASP A 497 -15.64 14.64 -20.53
C ASP A 497 -15.86 16.05 -21.07
N ARG A 498 -15.68 17.07 -20.21
CA ARG A 498 -15.88 18.48 -20.59
C ARG A 498 -14.89 18.95 -21.65
N SER A 499 -13.66 18.45 -21.62
CA SER A 499 -12.64 18.74 -22.64
C SER A 499 -12.83 17.93 -23.93
N GLY A 500 -13.70 16.92 -23.92
CA GLY A 500 -13.92 15.97 -25.02
C GLY A 500 -12.92 14.81 -25.05
N LEU A 501 -11.89 14.85 -24.19
CA LEU A 501 -10.78 13.91 -24.20
C LEU A 501 -11.15 12.49 -23.73
N SER A 502 -12.24 12.31 -22.99
CA SER A 502 -12.77 10.96 -22.70
C SER A 502 -13.09 10.20 -23.98
N THR A 503 -13.74 10.86 -24.94
CA THR A 503 -14.08 10.27 -26.25
C THR A 503 -12.82 9.80 -26.99
N ASP A 504 -11.75 10.60 -26.93
CA ASP A 504 -10.48 10.29 -27.58
C ASP A 504 -9.77 9.11 -26.90
N LEU A 505 -9.81 9.03 -25.57
CA LEU A 505 -9.28 7.91 -24.79
C LEU A 505 -10.07 6.62 -25.06
N GLU A 506 -11.41 6.69 -25.08
CA GLU A 506 -12.32 5.59 -25.39
C GLU A 506 -12.12 5.08 -26.82
N ALA A 507 -11.87 5.96 -27.79
CA ALA A 507 -11.53 5.58 -29.16
C ALA A 507 -10.23 4.75 -29.25
N LEU A 508 -9.35 4.88 -28.26
CA LEU A 508 -8.15 4.06 -28.07
C LEU A 508 -8.33 2.91 -27.07
N ARG A 509 -9.58 2.65 -26.64
CA ARG A 509 -10.03 1.62 -25.69
C ARG A 509 -9.64 1.88 -24.23
N PHE A 510 -9.21 3.09 -23.86
CA PHE A 510 -9.02 3.49 -22.46
C PHE A 510 -10.35 3.91 -21.81
N HIS A 511 -11.31 2.99 -21.75
CA HIS A 511 -12.58 3.22 -21.06
C HIS A 511 -12.38 3.21 -19.55
N THR A 512 -13.24 3.96 -18.83
CA THR A 512 -13.27 3.87 -17.37
C THR A 512 -13.68 2.47 -16.95
N VAL A 513 -12.84 1.83 -16.13
CA VAL A 513 -13.07 0.46 -15.63
C VAL A 513 -13.49 0.42 -14.17
N GLY A 514 -13.30 1.52 -13.43
CA GLY A 514 -13.60 1.63 -12.00
C GLY A 514 -12.90 2.83 -11.36
N TYR A 515 -13.45 3.33 -10.25
CA TYR A 515 -12.83 4.35 -9.41
C TYR A 515 -12.15 3.70 -8.20
N GLY A 516 -11.03 3.01 -8.44
CA GLY A 516 -10.33 2.24 -7.42
C GLY A 516 -8.91 1.84 -7.85
N CYS A 517 -8.17 1.19 -6.95
CA CYS A 517 -6.76 0.84 -7.13
C CYS A 517 -6.49 -0.07 -8.34
N THR A 518 -7.42 -0.96 -8.70
CA THR A 518 -7.38 -1.79 -9.92
C THR A 518 -5.99 -2.39 -10.21
N SER A 519 -5.42 -2.19 -11.40
CA SER A 519 -4.14 -2.73 -11.82
C SER A 519 -2.95 -2.28 -10.95
N CYS A 520 -3.04 -1.15 -10.24
CA CYS A 520 -1.97 -0.68 -9.34
C CYS A 520 -1.73 -1.63 -8.16
N ILE A 521 -2.78 -2.27 -7.64
CA ILE A 521 -2.68 -3.24 -6.54
C ILE A 521 -2.56 -4.69 -7.03
N GLY A 522 -2.65 -4.91 -8.34
CA GLY A 522 -2.68 -6.25 -8.96
C GLY A 522 -4.08 -6.76 -9.30
N ASN A 523 -5.12 -5.96 -9.07
CA ASN A 523 -6.50 -6.26 -9.45
C ASN A 523 -6.72 -5.99 -10.96
N SER A 524 -5.79 -6.45 -11.79
CA SER A 524 -5.80 -6.25 -13.25
C SER A 524 -6.76 -7.19 -13.97
N GLY A 525 -7.41 -8.12 -13.27
CA GLY A 525 -8.33 -9.13 -13.81
C GLY A 525 -7.65 -10.08 -14.81
N PRO A 526 -8.39 -11.06 -15.36
CA PRO A 526 -7.81 -12.03 -16.30
C PRO A 526 -7.38 -11.38 -17.62
N LEU A 527 -6.28 -11.87 -18.21
CA LEU A 527 -5.99 -11.60 -19.62
C LEU A 527 -7.07 -12.24 -20.52
N PRO A 528 -7.28 -11.72 -21.75
CA PRO A 528 -8.15 -12.38 -22.71
C PRO A 528 -7.71 -13.83 -22.91
N THR A 529 -8.65 -14.79 -22.93
CA THR A 529 -8.34 -16.23 -22.92
C THR A 529 -7.31 -16.63 -23.97
N HIS A 530 -7.47 -16.17 -25.21
CA HIS A 530 -6.54 -16.47 -26.30
C HIS A 530 -5.13 -15.86 -26.09
N ILE A 531 -5.01 -14.74 -25.39
CA ILE A 531 -3.72 -14.16 -24.99
C ILE A 531 -3.11 -14.95 -23.84
N ALA A 532 -3.91 -15.28 -22.83
CA ALA A 532 -3.48 -16.07 -21.68
C ALA A 532 -2.94 -17.43 -22.13
N GLU A 533 -3.68 -18.13 -23.00
CA GLU A 533 -3.26 -19.40 -23.59
C GLU A 533 -2.00 -19.26 -24.44
N ALA A 534 -1.88 -18.21 -25.25
CA ALA A 534 -0.67 -17.95 -26.04
C ALA A 534 0.57 -17.71 -25.14
N VAL A 535 0.40 -16.94 -24.05
CA VAL A 535 1.47 -16.65 -23.09
C VAL A 535 1.91 -17.92 -22.37
N ASP A 536 0.97 -18.71 -21.86
CA ASP A 536 1.28 -19.92 -21.09
C ASP A 536 1.85 -21.04 -21.98
N SER A 537 1.18 -21.34 -23.10
CA SER A 537 1.57 -22.44 -24.00
C SER A 537 2.97 -22.25 -24.61
N SER A 538 3.40 -21.00 -24.75
CA SER A 538 4.70 -20.65 -25.34
C SER A 538 5.67 -20.06 -24.32
N GLU A 539 5.31 -20.10 -23.03
CA GLU A 539 5.99 -19.47 -21.89
C GLU A 539 6.56 -18.08 -22.21
N MET A 540 5.80 -17.24 -22.93
CA MET A 540 6.28 -15.94 -23.42
C MET A 540 6.69 -15.01 -22.27
N VAL A 541 7.61 -14.10 -22.57
CA VAL A 541 8.03 -13.02 -21.68
C VAL A 541 7.35 -11.75 -22.16
N VAL A 542 6.11 -11.55 -21.72
CA VAL A 542 5.29 -10.36 -22.04
C VAL A 542 5.44 -9.27 -20.98
N ALA A 543 5.08 -8.04 -21.37
CA ALA A 543 5.18 -6.85 -20.55
C ALA A 543 3.82 -6.23 -20.20
N SER A 544 3.78 -5.50 -19.08
CA SER A 544 2.78 -4.48 -18.80
C SER A 544 3.40 -3.10 -18.72
N VAL A 545 2.61 -2.08 -19.08
CA VAL A 545 2.93 -0.66 -18.87
C VAL A 545 1.84 -0.03 -18.03
N LEU A 546 2.21 0.73 -16.99
CA LEU A 546 1.24 1.32 -16.07
C LEU A 546 1.72 2.62 -15.46
N SER A 547 0.78 3.52 -15.15
CA SER A 547 1.05 4.75 -14.40
C SER A 547 1.02 4.55 -12.88
N GLY A 548 1.40 3.35 -12.42
CA GLY A 548 1.49 2.99 -11.01
C GLY A 548 2.80 3.41 -10.33
N ASN A 549 3.01 2.88 -9.12
CA ASN A 549 4.22 3.09 -8.32
C ASN A 549 5.01 1.81 -8.03
N ARG A 550 4.42 0.61 -8.24
CA ARG A 550 5.06 -0.69 -8.02
C ARG A 550 4.98 -1.57 -9.25
N ASN A 551 6.10 -2.23 -9.57
CA ASN A 551 6.28 -3.08 -10.75
C ASN A 551 7.02 -4.39 -10.43
N PHE A 552 6.95 -4.86 -9.18
CA PHE A 552 7.50 -6.15 -8.77
C PHE A 552 6.93 -7.31 -9.61
N GLU A 553 7.71 -8.36 -9.79
CA GLU A 553 7.26 -9.56 -10.50
C GLU A 553 6.01 -10.16 -9.83
N ALA A 554 5.04 -10.60 -10.64
CA ALA A 554 3.73 -11.08 -10.20
C ALA A 554 2.84 -10.08 -9.42
N ARG A 555 3.26 -8.82 -9.23
CA ARG A 555 2.43 -7.79 -8.58
C ARG A 555 1.30 -7.30 -9.46
N VAL A 556 1.57 -7.04 -10.75
CA VAL A 556 0.58 -6.45 -11.67
C VAL A 556 -0.37 -7.51 -12.21
N HIS A 557 0.15 -8.62 -12.71
CA HIS A 557 -0.61 -9.77 -13.21
C HIS A 557 0.27 -11.03 -13.15
N PRO A 558 -0.26 -12.22 -12.78
CA PRO A 558 0.54 -13.43 -12.60
C PRO A 558 1.26 -13.93 -13.87
N GLN A 559 0.66 -13.73 -15.06
CA GLN A 559 1.24 -14.14 -16.34
C GLN A 559 2.23 -13.12 -16.94
N VAL A 560 2.41 -11.96 -16.32
CA VAL A 560 3.28 -10.88 -16.83
C VAL A 560 4.60 -10.84 -16.07
N LYS A 561 5.71 -11.05 -16.80
CA LYS A 561 7.06 -11.16 -16.22
C LYS A 561 7.83 -9.84 -16.19
N MET A 562 7.39 -8.84 -16.96
CA MET A 562 8.02 -7.51 -17.01
C MET A 562 6.97 -6.42 -16.81
N ASN A 563 7.21 -5.47 -15.92
CA ASN A 563 6.28 -4.38 -15.64
C ASN A 563 7.03 -3.04 -15.67
N PHE A 564 6.53 -2.07 -16.42
CA PHE A 564 7.17 -0.77 -16.58
C PHE A 564 6.28 0.37 -16.08
N LEU A 565 6.81 1.15 -15.14
CA LEU A 565 6.19 2.37 -14.64
C LEU A 565 6.52 3.53 -15.57
N MET A 566 5.52 4.34 -15.92
CA MET A 566 5.68 5.49 -16.81
C MET A 566 4.53 6.48 -16.66
N SER A 567 4.64 7.66 -17.26
CA SER A 567 3.55 8.64 -17.25
C SER A 567 2.31 8.11 -17.99
N PRO A 568 1.08 8.54 -17.63
CA PRO A 568 -0.14 8.26 -18.39
C PRO A 568 0.00 8.50 -19.90
N MET A 569 0.73 9.54 -20.30
CA MET A 569 1.02 9.88 -21.70
C MET A 569 1.83 8.78 -22.40
N LEU A 570 2.88 8.28 -21.75
CA LEU A 570 3.67 7.17 -22.25
C LEU A 570 2.87 5.87 -22.27
N VAL A 571 1.98 5.61 -21.30
CA VAL A 571 1.09 4.43 -21.34
C VAL A 571 0.25 4.41 -22.63
N VAL A 572 -0.31 5.55 -23.04
CA VAL A 572 -1.05 5.66 -24.31
C VAL A 572 -0.12 5.38 -25.49
N ALA A 573 1.06 6.00 -25.55
CA ALA A 573 2.02 5.80 -26.63
C ALA A 573 2.47 4.34 -26.77
N TYR A 574 2.79 3.67 -25.65
CA TYR A 574 3.18 2.26 -25.65
C TYR A 574 2.02 1.32 -25.97
N ALA A 575 0.77 1.69 -25.67
CA ALA A 575 -0.41 0.93 -26.09
C ALA A 575 -0.68 1.01 -27.61
N LEU A 576 -0.31 2.13 -28.25
CA LEU A 576 -0.40 2.29 -29.71
C LEU A 576 0.57 1.33 -30.42
N ILE A 577 1.82 1.24 -29.94
CA ILE A 577 2.83 0.39 -30.57
C ILE A 577 2.74 -1.08 -30.14
N GLY A 578 2.39 -1.36 -28.88
CA GLY A 578 2.12 -2.70 -28.35
C GLY A 578 3.34 -3.55 -28.00
N ARG A 579 4.53 -2.94 -27.86
CA ARG A 579 5.81 -3.61 -27.57
C ARG A 579 6.78 -2.68 -26.84
N VAL A 580 7.67 -3.24 -26.00
CA VAL A 580 8.62 -2.44 -25.17
C VAL A 580 9.97 -2.17 -25.84
N ASP A 581 10.30 -2.94 -26.87
CA ASP A 581 11.60 -2.96 -27.52
C ASP A 581 11.70 -1.93 -28.64
N VAL A 582 11.36 -0.68 -28.32
CA VAL A 582 11.32 0.45 -29.25
C VAL A 582 12.02 1.66 -28.63
N ASN A 583 12.72 2.46 -29.45
CA ASN A 583 13.14 3.81 -29.12
C ASN A 583 12.06 4.81 -29.60
N LEU A 584 11.12 5.18 -28.72
CA LEU A 584 10.04 6.11 -29.07
C LEU A 584 10.50 7.53 -29.48
N MET A 585 11.76 7.87 -29.23
CA MET A 585 12.32 9.17 -29.62
C MET A 585 12.72 9.22 -31.10
N GLU A 586 12.96 8.08 -31.72
CA GLU A 586 13.51 7.96 -33.08
C GLU A 586 12.66 7.11 -34.02
N GLU A 587 11.94 6.11 -33.49
CA GLU A 587 11.10 5.20 -34.26
C GLU A 587 9.64 5.71 -34.34
N PRO A 588 8.94 5.49 -35.47
CA PRO A 588 7.52 5.84 -35.57
C PRO A 588 6.67 4.94 -34.66
N LEU A 589 5.62 5.52 -34.06
CA LEU A 589 4.61 4.78 -33.28
C LEU A 589 3.81 3.84 -34.19
N SER A 590 3.44 4.36 -35.36
CA SER A 590 2.70 3.67 -36.42
C SER A 590 2.70 4.57 -37.66
N TYR A 591 2.07 4.10 -38.74
CA TYR A 591 1.79 4.87 -39.94
C TYR A 591 0.32 5.31 -39.94
N ASP A 592 0.06 6.51 -40.47
CA ASP A 592 -1.30 6.99 -40.72
C ASP A 592 -1.96 6.22 -41.88
N PRO A 593 -3.28 6.38 -42.13
CA PRO A 593 -3.96 5.72 -43.24
C PRO A 593 -3.44 6.08 -44.65
N ASN A 594 -2.60 7.12 -44.77
CA ASN A 594 -1.96 7.54 -46.01
C ASN A 594 -0.52 7.03 -46.14
N GLY A 595 -0.04 6.25 -45.17
CA GLY A 595 1.32 5.69 -45.15
C GLY A 595 2.40 6.64 -44.62
N ASN A 596 2.05 7.77 -44.00
CA ASN A 596 3.04 8.66 -43.38
C ASN A 596 3.41 8.16 -41.99
N PRO A 597 4.71 8.13 -41.62
CA PRO A 597 5.12 7.78 -40.27
C PRO A 597 4.64 8.83 -39.26
N VAL A 598 4.11 8.38 -38.13
CA VAL A 598 3.70 9.23 -37.01
C VAL A 598 4.62 8.95 -35.82
N TYR A 599 5.36 9.97 -35.39
CA TYR A 599 6.32 9.89 -34.28
C TYR A 599 5.69 10.37 -32.96
N LEU A 600 6.34 10.05 -31.83
CA LEU A 600 5.90 10.54 -30.52
C LEU A 600 5.78 12.07 -30.48
N LYS A 601 6.77 12.78 -31.03
CA LYS A 601 6.78 14.25 -31.10
C LYS A 601 5.60 14.86 -31.88
N ASP A 602 4.97 14.10 -32.77
CA ASP A 602 3.85 14.58 -33.59
C ASP A 602 2.53 14.59 -32.81
N ILE A 603 2.45 13.79 -31.74
CA ILE A 603 1.26 13.65 -30.89
C ILE A 603 1.49 14.11 -29.45
N TRP A 604 2.72 14.47 -29.07
CA TRP A 604 3.02 14.97 -27.73
C TRP A 604 2.52 16.40 -27.55
N PRO A 605 1.69 16.70 -26.54
CA PRO A 605 1.21 18.06 -26.29
C PRO A 605 2.29 18.95 -25.69
N THR A 606 2.19 20.25 -25.95
CA THR A 606 2.98 21.26 -25.24
C THR A 606 2.41 21.50 -23.83
N GLN A 607 3.21 22.10 -22.94
CA GLN A 607 2.74 22.47 -21.62
C GLN A 607 1.62 23.52 -21.67
N ASP A 608 1.65 24.42 -22.65
CA ASP A 608 0.61 25.42 -22.86
C ASP A 608 -0.72 24.77 -23.25
N GLU A 609 -0.71 23.79 -24.17
CA GLU A 609 -1.91 23.03 -24.54
C GLU A 609 -2.55 22.33 -23.32
N ILE A 610 -1.71 21.77 -22.43
CA ILE A 610 -2.16 21.13 -21.19
C ILE A 610 -2.76 22.18 -20.24
N ASN A 611 -2.05 23.28 -19.98
CA ASN A 611 -2.47 24.32 -19.05
C ASN A 611 -3.78 24.99 -19.48
N ASP A 612 -3.90 25.31 -20.78
CA ASP A 612 -5.11 25.91 -21.35
C ASP A 612 -6.31 24.97 -21.24
N THR A 613 -6.09 23.68 -21.47
CA THR A 613 -7.15 22.67 -21.32
C THR A 613 -7.55 22.51 -19.86
N ILE A 614 -6.61 22.50 -18.90
CA ILE A 614 -6.92 22.47 -17.46
C ILE A 614 -7.73 23.70 -17.07
N ALA A 615 -7.30 24.90 -17.49
CA ALA A 615 -7.95 26.17 -17.15
C ALA A 615 -9.40 26.25 -17.67
N THR A 616 -9.69 25.63 -18.82
CA THR A 616 -11.03 25.62 -19.42
C THR A 616 -11.91 24.48 -18.93
N ALA A 617 -11.31 23.31 -18.63
CA ALA A 617 -12.05 22.09 -18.31
C ALA A 617 -12.25 21.86 -16.81
N MET A 618 -11.33 22.27 -15.94
CA MET A 618 -11.43 22.01 -14.49
C MET A 618 -12.14 23.16 -13.77
N ARG A 619 -13.19 22.87 -12.99
CA ARG A 619 -13.95 23.89 -12.26
C ARG A 619 -14.02 23.57 -10.76
N LYS A 620 -13.95 24.61 -9.92
CA LYS A 620 -14.18 24.50 -8.46
C LYS A 620 -15.52 23.82 -8.14
N GLY A 621 -16.56 24.10 -8.93
CA GLY A 621 -17.88 23.48 -8.80
C GLY A 621 -17.87 21.95 -8.94
N ASP A 622 -16.94 21.37 -9.69
CA ASP A 622 -16.85 19.91 -9.85
C ASP A 622 -16.46 19.23 -8.54
N PHE A 623 -15.51 19.82 -7.80
CA PHE A 623 -15.13 19.35 -6.48
C PHE A 623 -16.29 19.44 -5.52
N LYS A 624 -17.03 20.56 -5.51
CA LYS A 624 -18.23 20.70 -4.70
C LYS A 624 -19.24 19.59 -5.00
N GLU A 625 -19.63 19.44 -6.27
CA GLU A 625 -20.67 18.48 -6.65
C GLU A 625 -20.28 17.03 -6.41
N VAL A 626 -19.01 16.66 -6.65
CA VAL A 626 -18.53 15.29 -6.40
C VAL A 626 -18.44 15.00 -4.91
N TYR A 627 -17.92 15.95 -4.12
CA TYR A 627 -17.65 15.71 -2.70
C TYR A 627 -18.84 15.98 -1.77
N ASP A 628 -19.87 16.74 -2.19
CA ASP A 628 -21.11 16.91 -1.44
C ASP A 628 -21.87 15.57 -1.25
N VAL A 629 -21.68 14.61 -2.15
CA VAL A 629 -22.35 13.29 -2.14
C VAL A 629 -21.38 12.12 -1.92
N ILE A 630 -20.15 12.40 -1.45
CA ILE A 630 -19.08 11.39 -1.36
C ILE A 630 -19.44 10.19 -0.47
N PHE A 631 -20.31 10.40 0.53
CA PHE A 631 -20.73 9.38 1.49
C PHE A 631 -22.04 8.67 1.14
N ASP A 632 -22.75 9.14 0.10
CA ASP A 632 -24.06 8.61 -0.30
C ASP A 632 -23.95 7.24 -0.98
N GLY A 633 -22.85 7.02 -1.72
CA GLY A 633 -22.61 5.83 -2.54
C GLY A 633 -23.51 5.73 -3.78
N GLU A 634 -23.21 4.72 -4.60
CA GLU A 634 -24.01 4.39 -5.80
C GLU A 634 -25.30 3.65 -5.43
N GLU A 635 -26.12 3.30 -6.44
CA GLU A 635 -27.44 2.72 -6.24
C GLU A 635 -27.36 1.38 -5.49
N GLU A 636 -26.35 0.58 -5.79
CA GLU A 636 -26.02 -0.70 -5.17
C GLU A 636 -25.67 -0.54 -3.68
N TRP A 637 -24.85 0.47 -3.33
CA TRP A 637 -24.55 0.79 -1.93
C TRP A 637 -25.81 1.17 -1.18
N LYS A 638 -26.68 2.00 -1.79
CA LYS A 638 -27.95 2.43 -1.18
C LYS A 638 -28.89 1.26 -0.97
N LYS A 639 -29.01 0.35 -1.94
CA LYS A 639 -29.82 -0.88 -1.89
C LYS A 639 -29.30 -1.93 -0.91
N LEU A 640 -28.01 -1.92 -0.57
CA LEU A 640 -27.42 -2.89 0.34
C LEU A 640 -28.07 -2.82 1.73
N GLU A 641 -28.79 -3.85 2.13
CA GLU A 641 -29.34 -3.92 3.49
C GLU A 641 -28.20 -4.15 4.49
N ALA A 642 -28.10 -3.28 5.49
CA ALA A 642 -27.18 -3.43 6.62
C ALA A 642 -28.00 -3.64 7.91
N PRO A 643 -27.51 -4.44 8.86
CA PRO A 643 -28.16 -4.57 10.17
C PRO A 643 -28.43 -3.21 10.81
N GLU A 644 -29.54 -3.07 11.54
CA GLU A 644 -29.83 -1.87 12.34
C GLU A 644 -29.45 -2.09 13.81
N GLY A 645 -29.11 -1.00 14.51
CA GLY A 645 -28.89 -0.99 15.95
C GLY A 645 -27.43 -0.84 16.38
N SER A 646 -27.23 -0.77 17.70
CA SER A 646 -25.93 -0.53 18.33
C SER A 646 -25.01 -1.76 18.37
N GLU A 647 -25.48 -2.93 17.94
CA GLU A 647 -24.72 -4.17 17.94
C GLU A 647 -24.76 -4.77 16.54
N PHE A 648 -23.60 -5.22 16.06
CA PHE A 648 -23.53 -5.94 14.81
C PHE A 648 -24.05 -7.37 15.03
N MET A 649 -24.99 -7.80 14.21
CA MET A 649 -25.49 -9.17 14.24
C MET A 649 -24.53 -10.09 13.49
N TRP A 650 -23.80 -10.92 14.23
CA TRP A 650 -22.89 -11.91 13.65
C TRP A 650 -23.67 -13.07 13.01
N ASP A 651 -23.35 -13.36 11.75
CA ASP A 651 -23.84 -14.54 11.04
C ASP A 651 -22.86 -15.72 11.22
N ASN A 652 -23.35 -16.85 11.73
CA ASN A 652 -22.54 -18.05 11.93
C ASN A 652 -22.17 -18.74 10.62
N ASP A 653 -22.96 -18.54 9.57
CA ASP A 653 -22.72 -19.12 8.24
C ASP A 653 -21.80 -18.22 7.39
N SER A 654 -21.52 -16.98 7.85
CA SER A 654 -20.61 -16.08 7.15
C SER A 654 -19.21 -16.68 7.02
N THR A 655 -18.71 -16.60 5.79
CA THR A 655 -17.34 -16.98 5.44
C THR A 655 -16.43 -15.76 5.27
N TYR A 656 -16.93 -14.53 5.39
CA TYR A 656 -16.13 -13.31 5.33
C TYR A 656 -15.99 -12.57 6.66
N ILE A 657 -17.03 -12.52 7.49
CA ILE A 657 -17.09 -11.70 8.71
C ILE A 657 -17.41 -12.58 9.91
N ARG A 658 -16.50 -12.65 10.89
CA ARG A 658 -16.71 -13.39 12.14
C ARG A 658 -16.19 -12.63 13.35
N GLU A 659 -16.91 -12.77 14.47
CA GLU A 659 -16.50 -12.21 15.76
C GLU A 659 -15.12 -12.74 16.14
N VAL A 660 -14.23 -11.85 16.58
CA VAL A 660 -12.86 -12.25 16.94
C VAL A 660 -12.85 -12.83 18.34
N PRO A 661 -12.20 -13.99 18.58
CA PRO A 661 -12.31 -14.68 19.87
C PRO A 661 -11.50 -14.03 21.00
N PHE A 662 -10.62 -13.07 20.73
CA PHE A 662 -9.69 -12.49 21.72
C PHE A 662 -10.37 -11.85 22.93
N PHE A 663 -11.55 -11.28 22.73
CA PHE A 663 -12.25 -10.48 23.75
C PHE A 663 -13.30 -11.29 24.51
N LYS A 664 -13.72 -12.43 23.97
CA LYS A 664 -14.87 -13.18 24.48
C LYS A 664 -14.62 -13.65 25.91
N ASN A 665 -15.49 -13.27 26.84
CA ASN A 665 -15.40 -13.55 28.26
C ASN A 665 -14.12 -13.02 28.93
N ILE A 666 -13.53 -11.93 28.44
CA ILE A 666 -12.32 -11.36 29.03
C ILE A 666 -12.56 -10.97 30.50
N SER A 667 -11.60 -11.20 31.38
CA SER A 667 -11.67 -10.71 32.77
C SER A 667 -11.44 -9.20 32.82
N VAL A 668 -12.16 -8.51 33.72
CA VAL A 668 -11.98 -7.07 34.02
C VAL A 668 -10.56 -6.82 34.52
N GLU A 669 -10.09 -7.68 35.42
CA GLU A 669 -8.70 -7.67 35.88
C GLU A 669 -7.82 -8.53 34.95
N PRO A 670 -6.63 -8.05 34.55
CA PRO A 670 -5.69 -8.85 33.78
C PRO A 670 -5.22 -10.07 34.59
N SER A 671 -5.02 -11.19 33.90
CA SER A 671 -4.42 -12.37 34.54
C SER A 671 -2.97 -12.07 34.93
N PRO A 672 -2.47 -12.61 36.06
CA PRO A 672 -1.07 -12.48 36.43
C PRO A 672 -0.16 -12.99 35.31
N LEU A 673 0.97 -12.32 35.10
CA LEU A 673 2.00 -12.81 34.22
C LEU A 673 2.54 -14.14 34.75
N THR A 674 2.69 -15.11 33.85
CA THR A 674 3.27 -16.42 34.16
C THR A 674 4.53 -16.61 33.36
N GLU A 675 5.39 -17.49 33.85
CA GLU A 675 6.49 -18.02 33.03
C GLU A 675 5.93 -18.85 31.87
N ILE A 676 6.74 -19.04 30.83
CA ILE A 676 6.41 -19.92 29.71
C ILE A 676 7.14 -21.23 29.97
N GLU A 677 6.42 -22.28 30.37
CA GLU A 677 7.02 -23.57 30.75
C GLU A 677 6.74 -24.65 29.70
N ASN A 678 7.75 -25.48 29.42
CA ASN A 678 7.66 -26.66 28.55
C ASN A 678 7.02 -26.36 27.17
N ALA A 679 7.34 -25.19 26.62
CA ALA A 679 6.85 -24.78 25.32
C ALA A 679 7.53 -25.59 24.21
N ARG A 680 6.80 -25.81 23.11
CA ARG A 680 7.33 -26.44 21.89
C ARG A 680 7.60 -25.40 20.82
N ILE A 681 8.62 -25.67 20.02
CA ILE A 681 8.98 -24.80 18.90
C ILE A 681 8.05 -25.16 17.73
N LEU A 682 7.17 -24.24 17.35
CA LEU A 682 6.26 -24.43 16.23
C LEU A 682 6.98 -24.28 14.90
N LEU A 683 7.87 -23.31 14.79
CA LEU A 683 8.66 -23.03 13.59
C LEU A 683 10.09 -22.66 14.00
N TYR A 684 11.06 -23.14 13.23
CA TYR A 684 12.43 -22.65 13.26
C TYR A 684 12.77 -22.07 11.88
N LEU A 685 12.82 -20.75 11.80
CA LEU A 685 12.97 -20.00 10.57
C LEU A 685 14.37 -19.36 10.47
N GLY A 686 14.78 -19.05 9.25
CA GLY A 686 16.04 -18.33 8.97
C GLY A 686 15.88 -16.81 9.02
N ASP A 687 16.76 -16.13 8.30
CA ASP A 687 16.78 -14.67 8.17
C ASP A 687 15.68 -14.15 7.23
N SER A 688 15.35 -12.87 7.39
CA SER A 688 14.49 -12.07 6.51
C SER A 688 13.12 -12.71 6.23
N VAL A 689 12.54 -13.36 7.24
CA VAL A 689 11.16 -13.86 7.18
C VAL A 689 10.22 -12.67 7.11
N THR A 690 9.67 -12.42 5.93
CA THR A 690 8.74 -11.31 5.73
C THR A 690 7.34 -11.59 6.30
N THR A 691 6.55 -10.55 6.54
CA THR A 691 5.12 -10.66 6.87
C THR A 691 4.29 -11.35 5.78
N ASP A 692 4.77 -11.42 4.54
CA ASP A 692 4.17 -12.22 3.46
C ASP A 692 4.35 -13.73 3.69
N HIS A 693 5.45 -14.14 4.33
CA HIS A 693 5.63 -15.52 4.78
C HIS A 693 4.70 -15.82 5.96
N ILE A 694 4.62 -14.90 6.94
CA ILE A 694 3.83 -15.08 8.16
C ILE A 694 2.32 -15.04 7.88
N SER A 695 1.85 -14.10 7.05
CA SER A 695 0.44 -13.89 6.73
C SER A 695 0.29 -13.56 5.23
N PRO A 696 0.22 -14.56 4.34
CA PRO A 696 0.00 -14.35 2.90
C PRO A 696 -1.33 -13.63 2.64
N ALA A 697 -1.40 -12.87 1.54
CA ALA A 697 -2.60 -12.11 1.16
C ALA A 697 -3.23 -12.55 -0.18
N GLY A 698 -2.49 -13.30 -1.00
CA GLY A 698 -2.92 -13.72 -2.34
C GLY A 698 -3.96 -14.84 -2.35
N SER A 699 -4.15 -15.42 -3.53
CA SER A 699 -4.97 -16.62 -3.72
C SER A 699 -4.32 -17.86 -3.07
N PHE A 700 -5.14 -18.87 -2.81
CA PHE A 700 -4.73 -20.15 -2.23
C PHE A 700 -5.52 -21.29 -2.86
N ASN A 701 -4.99 -22.51 -2.78
CA ASN A 701 -5.59 -23.70 -3.39
C ASN A 701 -6.46 -24.49 -2.40
N GLU A 702 -7.21 -25.43 -2.94
CA GLU A 702 -8.10 -26.35 -2.21
C GLU A 702 -7.38 -27.22 -1.18
N ASP A 703 -6.11 -27.55 -1.39
CA ASP A 703 -5.33 -28.42 -0.50
C ASP A 703 -4.83 -27.71 0.75
N SER A 704 -4.75 -26.38 0.72
CA SER A 704 -4.39 -25.56 1.88
C SER A 704 -5.37 -25.75 3.04
N ALA A 705 -4.94 -25.50 4.28
CA ALA A 705 -5.84 -25.59 5.44
C ALA A 705 -7.08 -24.69 5.29
N ALA A 706 -6.88 -23.48 4.76
CA ALA A 706 -7.96 -22.53 4.48
C ALA A 706 -8.89 -23.00 3.35
N GLY A 707 -8.34 -23.56 2.26
CA GLY A 707 -9.11 -24.11 1.16
C GLY A 707 -9.99 -25.29 1.59
N ARG A 708 -9.42 -26.24 2.34
CA ARG A 708 -10.17 -27.36 2.93
C ARG A 708 -11.30 -26.87 3.85
N TYR A 709 -11.04 -25.83 4.64
CA TYR A 709 -12.07 -25.20 5.47
C TYR A 709 -13.20 -24.61 4.63
N LEU A 710 -12.90 -23.79 3.62
CA LEU A 710 -13.92 -23.17 2.77
C LEU A 710 -14.76 -24.21 2.01
N LEU A 711 -14.14 -25.28 1.48
CA LEU A 711 -14.86 -26.39 0.88
C LEU A 711 -15.80 -27.08 1.87
N SER A 712 -15.36 -27.25 3.12
CA SER A 712 -16.20 -27.83 4.18
C SER A 712 -17.39 -26.94 4.57
N GLN A 713 -17.31 -25.64 4.27
CA GLN A 713 -18.40 -24.67 4.43
C GLN A 713 -19.26 -24.53 3.15
N GLY A 714 -19.00 -25.33 2.11
CA GLY A 714 -19.75 -25.30 0.85
C GLY A 714 -19.35 -24.18 -0.12
N VAL A 715 -18.19 -23.56 0.06
CA VAL A 715 -17.68 -22.52 -0.86
C VAL A 715 -16.91 -23.17 -2.02
N ASP A 716 -17.32 -22.88 -3.26
CA ASP A 716 -16.64 -23.37 -4.46
C ASP A 716 -15.24 -22.73 -4.64
N ARG A 717 -14.33 -23.45 -5.31
CA ARG A 717 -12.94 -23.00 -5.54
C ARG A 717 -12.86 -21.61 -6.21
N LYS A 718 -13.74 -21.33 -7.17
CA LYS A 718 -13.79 -20.03 -7.88
C LYS A 718 -14.15 -18.86 -6.95
N ASP A 719 -14.80 -19.15 -5.81
CA ASP A 719 -15.31 -18.19 -4.84
C ASP A 719 -14.43 -18.10 -3.58
N PHE A 720 -13.27 -18.77 -3.56
CA PHE A 720 -12.30 -18.64 -2.46
C PHE A 720 -11.85 -17.19 -2.25
N ASN A 721 -11.78 -16.43 -3.35
CA ASN A 721 -11.23 -15.07 -3.38
C ASN A 721 -9.75 -15.10 -2.90
N SER A 722 -9.31 -14.12 -2.11
CA SER A 722 -7.93 -14.03 -1.60
C SER A 722 -7.88 -14.09 -0.08
N TYR A 723 -6.72 -14.39 0.51
CA TYR A 723 -6.55 -14.20 1.96
C TYR A 723 -6.84 -12.75 2.37
N GLY A 724 -6.45 -11.75 1.56
CA GLY A 724 -6.71 -10.34 1.81
C GLY A 724 -8.20 -10.01 1.96
N SER A 725 -9.05 -10.55 1.09
CA SER A 725 -10.51 -10.36 1.19
C SER A 725 -11.14 -11.08 2.39
N ARG A 726 -10.45 -12.07 2.96
CA ARG A 726 -10.94 -12.91 4.07
C ARG A 726 -10.48 -12.42 5.45
N ARG A 727 -9.89 -11.23 5.54
CA ARG A 727 -9.34 -10.65 6.78
C ARG A 727 -10.36 -10.38 7.89
N GLY A 728 -11.65 -10.31 7.57
CA GLY A 728 -12.73 -10.25 8.56
C GLY A 728 -13.06 -11.60 9.20
N ASN A 729 -12.45 -12.70 8.74
CA ASN A 729 -12.73 -14.05 9.22
C ASN A 729 -11.48 -14.71 9.82
N HIS A 730 -11.47 -14.81 11.14
CA HIS A 730 -10.34 -15.38 11.86
C HIS A 730 -10.09 -16.87 11.56
N GLU A 731 -11.11 -17.66 11.19
CA GLU A 731 -10.95 -19.09 10.86
C GLU A 731 -10.14 -19.26 9.57
N VAL A 732 -10.37 -18.42 8.57
CA VAL A 732 -9.60 -18.45 7.31
C VAL A 732 -8.19 -17.94 7.55
N MET A 733 -8.05 -16.82 8.26
CA MET A 733 -6.75 -16.18 8.44
C MET A 733 -5.81 -16.94 9.38
N MET A 734 -6.32 -17.58 10.44
CA MET A 734 -5.49 -18.47 11.27
C MET A 734 -4.95 -19.66 10.47
N ARG A 735 -5.76 -20.20 9.54
CA ARG A 735 -5.35 -21.28 8.63
C ARG A 735 -4.38 -20.82 7.55
N GLY A 736 -4.43 -19.54 7.20
CA GLY A 736 -3.47 -18.89 6.32
C GLY A 736 -2.15 -18.50 6.99
N THR A 737 -2.11 -18.46 8.32
CA THR A 737 -0.91 -18.05 9.07
C THR A 737 0.20 -19.08 8.89
N PHE A 738 1.37 -18.61 8.43
CA PHE A 738 2.48 -19.42 7.95
C PHE A 738 2.10 -20.46 6.87
N ALA A 739 1.10 -20.17 6.03
CA ALA A 739 0.70 -21.05 4.93
C ALA A 739 1.42 -20.77 3.60
N ASN A 740 2.33 -19.79 3.57
CA ASN A 740 3.04 -19.44 2.36
C ASN A 740 3.90 -20.61 1.85
N VAL A 741 3.76 -20.93 0.56
CA VAL A 741 4.42 -22.07 -0.08
C VAL A 741 5.95 -21.97 -0.15
N ARG A 742 6.52 -20.80 0.16
CA ARG A 742 7.97 -20.53 0.15
C ARG A 742 8.61 -20.50 1.55
N ILE A 743 7.85 -20.85 2.60
CA ILE A 743 8.42 -20.91 3.96
C ILE A 743 9.45 -22.04 4.03
N LYS A 744 10.62 -21.71 4.58
CA LYS A 744 11.68 -22.67 4.88
C LYS A 744 11.76 -22.88 6.37
N ASN A 745 11.09 -23.91 6.86
CA ASN A 745 11.08 -24.30 8.27
C ASN A 745 12.16 -25.37 8.51
N LYS A 746 13.19 -25.07 9.30
CA LYS A 746 14.32 -25.97 9.59
C LYS A 746 13.91 -27.23 10.37
N ILE A 747 12.70 -27.27 10.95
CA ILE A 747 12.13 -28.45 11.63
C ILE A 747 11.74 -29.56 10.63
N THR A 748 11.50 -29.24 9.36
CA THR A 748 11.03 -30.20 8.35
C THR A 748 11.75 -30.03 7.02
N ASN A 749 11.96 -31.14 6.30
CA ASN A 749 12.52 -31.09 4.95
C ASN A 749 11.49 -30.66 3.88
N ARG A 750 10.22 -30.46 4.27
CA ARG A 750 9.14 -30.05 3.36
C ARG A 750 9.02 -28.53 3.33
N GLU A 751 9.33 -27.94 2.17
CA GLU A 751 9.13 -26.51 1.93
C GLU A 751 7.63 -26.15 1.92
N GLY A 752 7.33 -24.93 2.39
CA GLY A 752 5.98 -24.40 2.54
C GLY A 752 5.50 -24.39 3.99
N GLY A 753 4.20 -24.13 4.16
CA GLY A 753 3.56 -23.98 5.46
C GLY A 753 3.37 -25.27 6.26
N TYR A 754 4.47 -25.96 6.56
CA TYR A 754 4.50 -27.24 7.28
C TYR A 754 5.36 -27.18 8.55
N SER A 755 5.00 -28.00 9.53
CA SER A 755 5.77 -28.24 10.75
C SER A 755 5.61 -29.68 11.25
N VAL A 756 6.30 -30.04 12.33
CA VAL A 756 6.28 -31.39 12.92
C VAL A 756 5.60 -31.32 14.29
N TYR A 757 4.60 -32.18 14.47
CA TYR A 757 4.03 -32.48 15.77
C TYR A 757 4.87 -33.57 16.45
N PHE A 758 5.80 -33.16 17.31
CA PHE A 758 6.84 -34.02 17.89
C PHE A 758 6.32 -35.22 18.70
N PRO A 759 5.23 -35.15 19.48
CA PRO A 759 4.73 -36.30 20.22
C PRO A 759 4.43 -37.53 19.34
N LYS A 760 4.07 -37.32 18.06
CA LYS A 760 3.85 -38.39 17.06
C LYS A 760 4.82 -38.36 15.88
N LYS A 761 5.75 -37.41 15.84
CA LYS A 761 6.69 -37.15 14.73
C LYS A 761 6.00 -37.05 13.37
N GLU A 762 4.86 -36.38 13.33
CA GLU A 762 4.02 -36.24 12.14
C GLU A 762 4.18 -34.86 11.51
N THR A 763 4.50 -34.79 10.22
CA THR A 763 4.55 -33.52 9.47
C THR A 763 3.16 -33.12 9.01
N LEU A 764 2.70 -31.95 9.45
CA LEU A 764 1.36 -31.40 9.17
C LEU A 764 1.48 -29.96 8.69
N THR A 765 0.36 -29.36 8.27
CA THR A 765 0.33 -27.90 8.08
C THR A 765 0.63 -27.20 9.41
N VAL A 766 1.14 -25.97 9.36
CA VAL A 766 1.42 -25.20 10.59
C VAL A 766 0.17 -25.03 11.44
N PHE A 767 -0.97 -24.72 10.82
CA PHE A 767 -2.26 -24.62 11.50
C PHE A 767 -2.63 -25.94 12.20
N ASP A 768 -2.61 -27.06 11.48
CA ASP A 768 -2.99 -28.37 12.04
C ASP A 768 -2.04 -28.78 13.20
N THR A 769 -0.75 -28.44 13.09
CA THR A 769 0.25 -28.66 14.15
C THR A 769 -0.06 -27.84 15.39
N ALA A 770 -0.32 -26.55 15.22
CA ALA A 770 -0.66 -25.64 16.30
C ALA A 770 -1.94 -26.06 17.03
N MET A 771 -2.97 -26.50 16.30
CA MET A 771 -4.21 -26.99 16.90
C MET A 771 -4.02 -28.29 17.69
N LYS A 772 -3.12 -29.20 17.28
CA LYS A 772 -2.76 -30.38 18.09
C LYS A 772 -2.10 -30.00 19.40
N TYR A 773 -1.10 -29.11 19.39
CA TYR A 773 -0.47 -28.64 20.62
C TYR A 773 -1.42 -27.86 21.53
N LYS A 774 -2.35 -27.09 20.95
CA LYS A 774 -3.42 -26.44 21.70
C LYS A 774 -4.31 -27.45 22.43
N ALA A 775 -4.66 -28.57 21.79
CA ALA A 775 -5.41 -29.65 22.42
C ALA A 775 -4.62 -30.33 23.57
N ASP A 776 -3.30 -30.36 23.47
CA ASP A 776 -2.40 -30.88 24.51
C ASP A 776 -2.07 -29.86 25.61
N ASN A 777 -2.63 -28.64 25.55
CA ASN A 777 -2.28 -27.52 26.44
C ASN A 777 -0.77 -27.19 26.46
N THR A 778 -0.09 -27.38 25.33
CA THR A 778 1.34 -27.11 25.19
C THR A 778 1.56 -25.70 24.63
N PRO A 779 2.27 -24.80 25.34
CA PRO A 779 2.60 -23.48 24.81
C PRO A 779 3.49 -23.58 23.57
N LEU A 780 3.38 -22.62 22.65
CA LEU A 780 4.19 -22.58 21.43
C LEU A 780 5.09 -21.37 21.39
N ILE A 781 6.27 -21.53 20.79
CA ILE A 781 7.17 -20.43 20.44
C ILE A 781 7.67 -20.55 18.99
N VAL A 782 8.25 -19.47 18.47
CA VAL A 782 8.95 -19.47 17.17
C VAL A 782 10.41 -19.10 17.39
N LEU A 783 11.32 -19.80 16.70
CA LEU A 783 12.71 -19.38 16.54
C LEU A 783 12.88 -18.75 15.16
N ALA A 784 13.59 -17.64 15.07
CA ALA A 784 13.89 -16.96 13.81
C ALA A 784 15.31 -16.38 13.77
N GLY A 785 15.81 -16.10 12.57
CA GLY A 785 17.07 -15.38 12.38
C GLY A 785 16.89 -13.87 12.47
N LYS A 786 17.60 -13.15 11.60
CA LYS A 786 17.59 -11.68 11.54
C LYS A 786 16.39 -11.14 10.79
N ASP A 787 16.00 -9.90 11.09
CA ASP A 787 14.96 -9.12 10.40
C ASP A 787 13.61 -9.85 10.32
N TYR A 788 13.25 -10.53 11.41
CA TYR A 788 11.99 -11.26 11.51
C TYR A 788 10.81 -10.31 11.43
N GLY A 789 9.89 -10.57 10.50
CA GLY A 789 8.71 -9.76 10.26
C GLY A 789 8.90 -8.59 9.30
N SER A 790 9.92 -8.63 8.44
CA SER A 790 10.15 -7.56 7.46
C SER A 790 9.04 -7.42 6.40
N GLY A 791 8.91 -6.25 5.77
CA GLY A 791 8.00 -6.03 4.65
C GLY A 791 6.71 -5.29 5.01
N SER A 792 5.60 -5.61 4.33
CA SER A 792 4.34 -4.86 4.47
C SER A 792 3.76 -5.01 5.88
N SER A 793 3.25 -3.93 6.46
CA SER A 793 2.61 -4.03 7.76
C SER A 793 1.28 -4.76 7.68
N ARG A 794 1.21 -5.98 8.23
CA ARG A 794 0.03 -6.85 8.24
C ARG A 794 -0.29 -7.24 9.67
N ASP A 795 -1.43 -6.76 10.17
CA ASP A 795 -1.97 -7.08 11.49
C ASP A 795 -2.10 -8.60 11.73
N TRP A 796 -2.54 -9.34 10.72
CA TRP A 796 -2.70 -10.78 10.74
C TRP A 796 -1.40 -11.56 10.95
N ALA A 797 -0.23 -10.96 10.70
CA ALA A 797 1.04 -11.60 11.06
C ALA A 797 1.18 -11.76 12.59
N ALA A 798 0.64 -10.84 13.39
CA ALA A 798 0.62 -10.94 14.84
C ALA A 798 -0.70 -11.56 15.36
N LYS A 799 -1.86 -11.16 14.83
CA LYS A 799 -3.17 -11.74 15.22
C LYS A 799 -3.20 -13.25 14.96
N GLY A 800 -2.72 -13.67 13.79
CA GLY A 800 -2.58 -15.09 13.43
C GLY A 800 -1.64 -15.83 14.37
N SER A 801 -0.45 -15.26 14.65
CA SER A 801 0.52 -15.85 15.58
C SER A 801 -0.09 -16.08 16.98
N SER A 802 -0.79 -15.08 17.51
CA SER A 802 -1.49 -15.17 18.79
C SER A 802 -2.59 -16.26 18.77
N LEU A 803 -3.40 -16.32 17.70
CA LEU A 803 -4.48 -17.32 17.57
C LEU A 803 -4.00 -18.76 17.39
N LEU A 804 -2.80 -18.94 16.81
CA LEU A 804 -2.13 -20.24 16.77
C LEU A 804 -1.60 -20.69 18.15
N GLY A 805 -1.65 -19.82 19.17
CA GLY A 805 -1.19 -20.13 20.53
C GLY A 805 0.29 -19.84 20.78
N ILE A 806 0.94 -19.05 19.91
CA ILE A 806 2.34 -18.64 20.08
C ILE A 806 2.42 -17.64 21.23
N ARG A 807 3.24 -17.94 22.24
CA ARG A 807 3.43 -17.13 23.45
C ARG A 807 4.66 -16.22 23.37
N ALA A 808 5.67 -16.62 22.61
CA ALA A 808 6.88 -15.84 22.40
C ALA A 808 7.49 -16.12 21.03
N VAL A 809 8.25 -15.16 20.52
CA VAL A 809 9.15 -15.33 19.37
C VAL A 809 10.56 -15.01 19.85
N ILE A 810 11.52 -15.90 19.61
CA ILE A 810 12.94 -15.67 19.88
C ILE A 810 13.64 -15.49 18.53
N ALA A 811 14.19 -14.29 18.28
CA ALA A 811 14.83 -13.95 17.02
C ALA A 811 16.21 -13.31 17.26
N GLU A 812 17.06 -13.28 16.24
CA GLU A 812 18.31 -12.50 16.31
C GLU A 812 18.01 -10.99 16.24
N SER A 813 17.03 -10.61 15.42
CA SER A 813 16.50 -9.25 15.38
C SER A 813 15.08 -9.23 14.81
N PHE A 814 14.31 -8.21 15.19
CA PHE A 814 12.96 -7.97 14.65
C PHE A 814 12.93 -6.74 13.74
N GLU A 815 12.05 -6.77 12.73
CA GLU A 815 11.58 -5.52 12.13
C GLU A 815 10.67 -4.78 13.13
N ARG A 816 10.83 -3.46 13.21
CA ARG A 816 10.23 -2.59 14.23
C ARG A 816 8.70 -2.71 14.30
N ILE A 817 8.01 -2.61 13.17
CA ILE A 817 6.54 -2.64 13.14
C ILE A 817 6.04 -4.02 13.53
N HIS A 818 6.68 -5.09 13.05
CA HIS A 818 6.27 -6.44 13.43
C HIS A 818 6.49 -6.71 14.93
N ARG A 819 7.60 -6.25 15.51
CA ARG A 819 7.84 -6.31 16.97
C ARG A 819 6.70 -5.65 17.73
N SER A 820 6.35 -4.40 17.39
CA SER A 820 5.24 -3.67 18.02
C SER A 820 3.91 -4.41 17.88
N ASN A 821 3.63 -5.00 16.71
CA ASN A 821 2.43 -5.79 16.49
C ASN A 821 2.37 -7.06 17.36
N LEU A 822 3.49 -7.75 17.57
CA LEU A 822 3.57 -8.91 18.48
C LEU A 822 3.22 -8.50 19.92
N VAL A 823 3.82 -7.41 20.42
CA VAL A 823 3.50 -6.84 21.74
C VAL A 823 2.02 -6.47 21.82
N GLY A 824 1.49 -5.82 20.78
CA GLY A 824 0.09 -5.44 20.66
C GLY A 824 -0.89 -6.63 20.70
N MET A 825 -0.43 -7.84 20.40
CA MET A 825 -1.20 -9.09 20.48
C MET A 825 -0.83 -10.00 21.66
N GLY A 826 -0.03 -9.50 22.61
CA GLY A 826 0.38 -10.24 23.80
C GLY A 826 1.40 -11.36 23.54
N VAL A 827 2.07 -11.35 22.38
CA VAL A 827 3.17 -12.28 22.06
C VAL A 827 4.48 -11.62 22.45
N LEU A 828 5.31 -12.28 23.27
CA LEU A 828 6.57 -11.71 23.77
C LEU A 828 7.68 -11.77 22.70
N PRO A 829 8.17 -10.65 22.14
CA PRO A 829 9.37 -10.66 21.32
C PRO A 829 10.61 -10.76 22.23
N ILE A 830 11.50 -11.69 21.92
CA ILE A 830 12.74 -11.96 22.66
C ILE A 830 13.90 -11.95 21.67
N GLU A 831 14.96 -11.23 21.99
CA GLU A 831 16.20 -11.24 21.22
C GLU A 831 17.28 -12.08 21.90
N PHE A 832 17.99 -12.88 21.10
CA PHE A 832 19.20 -13.57 21.53
C PHE A 832 20.26 -12.58 22.06
N PRO A 833 21.22 -13.03 22.88
CA PRO A 833 22.40 -12.24 23.20
C PRO A 833 23.08 -11.72 21.94
N ALA A 834 23.71 -10.55 22.05
CA ALA A 834 24.41 -9.95 20.92
C ALA A 834 25.48 -10.92 20.37
N GLY A 835 25.33 -11.33 19.11
CA GLY A 835 26.24 -12.25 18.42
C GLY A 835 25.90 -13.74 18.58
N GLU A 836 24.86 -14.08 19.33
CA GLU A 836 24.34 -15.44 19.44
C GLU A 836 23.10 -15.66 18.56
N SER A 837 22.85 -16.91 18.20
CA SER A 837 21.68 -17.35 17.44
C SER A 837 21.28 -18.77 17.84
N ALA A 838 20.13 -19.23 17.33
CA ALA A 838 19.74 -20.63 17.48
C ALA A 838 20.81 -21.60 16.94
N GLU A 839 21.52 -21.22 15.87
CA GLU A 839 22.59 -22.05 15.30
C GLU A 839 23.83 -22.07 16.20
N SER A 840 24.27 -20.93 16.74
CA SER A 840 25.46 -20.87 17.59
C SER A 840 25.27 -21.59 18.93
N LEU A 841 24.01 -21.75 19.36
CA LEU A 841 23.62 -22.44 20.58
C LEU A 841 23.28 -23.93 20.35
N ASP A 842 23.48 -24.45 19.13
CA ASP A 842 23.14 -25.82 18.74
C ASP A 842 21.66 -26.20 19.01
N LEU A 843 20.74 -25.25 18.83
CA LEU A 843 19.29 -25.50 18.88
C LEU A 843 18.82 -26.12 17.56
N THR A 844 18.05 -27.19 17.68
CA THR A 844 17.60 -28.01 16.54
C THR A 844 16.14 -27.73 16.16
N GLY A 845 15.34 -27.17 17.08
CA GLY A 845 13.90 -27.04 16.92
C GLY A 845 13.11 -28.16 17.62
N GLU A 846 13.77 -29.21 18.11
CA GLU A 846 13.10 -30.32 18.81
C GLU A 846 12.97 -30.11 20.32
N GLU A 847 13.61 -29.06 20.85
CA GLU A 847 13.72 -28.80 22.28
C GLU A 847 12.38 -28.44 22.94
N GLU A 848 12.30 -28.70 24.25
CA GLU A 848 11.31 -28.08 25.13
C GLU A 848 11.91 -26.80 25.74
N ILE A 849 11.19 -25.68 25.61
CA ILE A 849 11.66 -24.35 25.97
C ILE A 849 10.93 -23.85 27.22
N THR A 850 11.69 -23.47 28.24
CA THR A 850 11.21 -22.72 29.41
C THR A 850 11.78 -21.31 29.38
N ILE A 851 10.94 -20.29 29.52
CA ILE A 851 11.34 -18.87 29.62
C ILE A 851 10.90 -18.35 30.98
N THR A 852 11.86 -17.88 31.79
CA THR A 852 11.64 -17.36 33.14
C THR A 852 12.06 -15.90 33.31
N GLY A 853 11.54 -15.22 34.33
CA GLY A 853 11.79 -13.80 34.59
C GLY A 853 10.69 -12.89 34.06
N ILE A 854 9.58 -13.45 33.57
CA ILE A 854 8.42 -12.72 33.04
C ILE A 854 7.46 -12.34 34.18
N ALA A 855 7.26 -13.24 35.15
CA ALA A 855 6.16 -13.16 36.11
C ALA A 855 6.21 -11.97 37.10
N SER A 856 7.40 -11.45 37.41
CA SER A 856 7.60 -10.40 38.41
C SER A 856 8.59 -9.33 37.95
N ASP A 857 8.37 -8.06 38.28
CA ASP A 857 9.26 -6.93 37.93
C ASP A 857 9.55 -6.84 36.42
N LEU A 858 8.52 -7.00 35.58
CA LEU A 858 8.67 -6.80 34.14
C LEU A 858 8.82 -5.30 33.87
N LYS A 859 9.91 -4.93 33.19
CA LYS A 859 10.28 -3.56 32.84
C LYS A 859 10.85 -3.52 31.42
N PRO A 860 11.00 -2.34 30.81
CA PRO A 860 11.54 -2.25 29.46
C PRO A 860 12.92 -2.91 29.33
N PHE A 861 13.17 -3.58 28.20
CA PHE A 861 14.42 -4.28 27.88
C PHE A 861 14.88 -5.31 28.93
N LYS A 862 13.94 -5.90 29.69
CA LYS A 862 14.32 -6.84 30.75
C LYS A 862 14.99 -8.09 30.19
N THR A 863 16.10 -8.49 30.80
CA THR A 863 16.71 -9.80 30.57
C THR A 863 15.86 -10.93 31.15
N VAL A 864 15.52 -11.91 30.31
CA VAL A 864 14.83 -13.16 30.66
C VAL A 864 15.77 -14.34 30.50
N LYS A 865 15.49 -15.45 31.19
CA LYS A 865 16.28 -16.68 31.12
C LYS A 865 15.58 -17.72 30.28
N VAL A 866 16.26 -18.25 29.27
CA VAL A 866 15.76 -19.30 28.38
C VAL A 866 16.50 -20.59 28.67
N ARG A 867 15.75 -21.67 28.91
CA ARG A 867 16.25 -23.03 29.09
C ARG A 867 15.66 -23.93 28.01
N ALA A 868 16.52 -24.56 27.21
CA ALA A 868 16.15 -25.49 26.16
C ALA A 868 16.60 -26.92 26.52
N ILE A 869 15.66 -27.85 26.60
CA ILE A 869 15.92 -29.26 26.92
C ILE A 869 15.85 -30.07 25.63
N LYS A 870 16.97 -30.68 25.23
CA LYS A 870 17.06 -31.55 24.06
C LYS A 870 16.40 -32.90 24.34
N ALA A 871 16.05 -33.63 23.28
CA ALA A 871 15.53 -34.99 23.38
C ALA A 871 16.50 -35.97 24.07
N SER A 872 17.82 -35.68 24.08
CA SER A 872 18.83 -36.43 24.82
C SER A 872 18.78 -36.22 26.34
N GLY A 873 18.09 -35.16 26.80
CA GLY A 873 18.14 -34.66 28.18
C GLY A 873 19.18 -33.57 28.42
N ASP A 874 20.04 -33.28 27.43
CA ASP A 874 21.00 -32.18 27.53
C ASP A 874 20.26 -30.84 27.61
N THR A 875 20.75 -29.96 28.48
CA THR A 875 20.13 -28.66 28.72
C THR A 875 21.03 -27.54 28.25
N ILE A 876 20.48 -26.59 27.49
CA ILE A 876 21.13 -25.33 27.11
C ILE A 876 20.43 -24.21 27.86
N GLU A 877 21.19 -23.35 28.52
CA GLU A 877 20.67 -22.16 29.18
C GLU A 877 21.37 -20.91 28.65
N PHE A 878 20.59 -19.88 28.35
CA PHE A 878 21.10 -18.58 27.92
C PHE A 878 20.20 -17.46 28.43
N ASP A 879 20.78 -16.29 28.65
CA ASP A 879 20.04 -15.06 28.91
C ASP A 879 19.55 -14.48 27.57
N ALA A 880 18.44 -13.77 27.55
CA ALA A 880 17.89 -13.14 26.34
C ALA A 880 17.17 -11.84 26.69
N THR A 881 16.97 -10.94 25.73
CA THR A 881 16.34 -9.63 26.00
C THR A 881 14.87 -9.64 25.61
N ALA A 882 13.96 -9.39 26.55
CA ALA A 882 12.56 -9.14 26.24
C ALA A 882 12.40 -7.74 25.61
N ARG A 883 11.99 -7.70 24.34
CA ARG A 883 11.88 -6.49 23.52
C ARG A 883 10.57 -5.74 23.72
N LEU A 884 10.29 -5.45 25.00
CA LEU A 884 9.31 -4.45 25.43
C LEU A 884 10.08 -3.15 25.61
N ASP A 885 9.91 -2.21 24.71
CA ASP A 885 10.87 -1.11 24.56
C ASP A 885 10.47 0.13 25.38
N SER A 886 9.24 0.14 25.91
CA SER A 886 8.69 1.27 26.68
C SER A 886 7.85 0.79 27.87
N ALA A 887 7.56 1.68 28.81
CA ALA A 887 6.69 1.37 29.95
C ALA A 887 5.27 0.99 29.50
N ILE A 888 4.78 1.60 28.42
CA ILE A 888 3.45 1.28 27.89
C ILE A 888 3.42 -0.08 27.16
N ASP A 889 4.51 -0.49 26.50
CA ASP A 889 4.65 -1.84 25.93
C ASP A 889 4.48 -2.91 27.02
N VAL A 890 5.03 -2.66 28.20
CA VAL A 890 4.88 -3.54 29.37
C VAL A 890 3.42 -3.62 29.82
N GLU A 891 2.70 -2.50 29.85
CA GLU A 891 1.28 -2.48 30.21
C GLU A 891 0.41 -3.19 29.16
N TYR A 892 0.67 -2.98 27.87
CA TYR A 892 -0.01 -3.73 26.80
C TYR A 892 0.21 -5.24 26.95
N PHE A 893 1.46 -5.66 27.18
CA PHE A 893 1.79 -7.08 27.38
C PHE A 893 1.12 -7.66 28.62
N LYS A 894 1.11 -6.95 29.76
CA LYS A 894 0.38 -7.36 30.99
C LYS A 894 -1.10 -7.56 30.74
N HIS A 895 -1.68 -6.75 29.86
CA HIS A 895 -3.08 -6.87 29.48
C HIS A 895 -3.33 -7.93 28.38
N GLY A 896 -2.31 -8.62 27.90
CA GLY A 896 -2.43 -9.61 26.82
C GLY A 896 -2.65 -8.98 25.44
N GLY A 897 -2.38 -7.67 25.30
CA GLY A 897 -2.48 -6.91 24.06
C GLY A 897 -3.07 -5.51 24.26
N ILE A 898 -2.88 -4.68 23.23
CA ILE A 898 -3.28 -3.26 23.26
C ILE A 898 -4.81 -3.10 23.23
N LEU A 899 -5.51 -3.92 22.46
CA LEU A 899 -6.97 -3.86 22.36
C LEU A 899 -7.63 -4.36 23.66
N GLN A 900 -7.04 -5.36 24.31
CA GLN A 900 -7.44 -5.87 25.62
C GLN A 900 -7.20 -4.82 26.71
N TYR A 901 -6.08 -4.09 26.64
CA TYR A 901 -5.80 -2.94 27.51
C TYR A 901 -6.90 -1.88 27.39
N VAL A 902 -7.24 -1.48 26.16
CA VAL A 902 -8.30 -0.51 25.90
C VAL A 902 -9.65 -1.01 26.41
N LEU A 903 -10.06 -2.23 26.09
CA LEU A 903 -11.34 -2.79 26.55
C LEU A 903 -11.44 -2.79 28.09
N ARG A 904 -10.39 -3.20 28.81
CA ARG A 904 -10.38 -3.13 30.28
C ARG A 904 -10.44 -1.70 30.81
N SER A 905 -9.81 -0.73 30.12
CA SER A 905 -9.93 0.68 30.49
C SER A 905 -11.36 1.20 30.41
N TYR A 906 -12.18 0.67 29.49
CA TYR A 906 -13.61 0.97 29.43
C TYR A 906 -14.42 0.22 30.49
N LEU A 907 -14.09 -1.05 30.78
CA LEU A 907 -14.77 -1.84 31.82
C LEU A 907 -14.55 -1.30 33.24
N ASN A 908 -13.45 -0.57 33.45
CA ASN A 908 -13.10 0.04 34.74
C ASN A 908 -13.61 1.48 34.92
N ARG A 909 -14.28 2.06 33.90
CA ARG A 909 -14.91 3.39 33.96
C ARG A 909 -16.40 3.25 34.25
#